data_AF-D3BBA1-F1
#
_entry.id   AF-D3BBA1-F1
#
_cell.length_a   1.000
_cell.length_b   1.000
_cell.length_c   1.000
_cell.angle_alpha   90.00
_cell.angle_beta   90.00
_cell.angle_gamma   90.00
#
_symmetry.space_group_name_H-M   'P 1'
#
loop_
_entity.id
_entity.type
_entity.pdbx_description
1 polymer ?
#
loop_
_entity_poly.entity_id
_entity_poly.type
_entity_poly.pdbx_seq_one_letter_code
_entity_poly.pdbx_strand_id
1 'polypeptide(L)'
;MGEYILNIQEKVEAAFEEVLAARQRALPSFTGLGPPDLVVLIKAYEPPRFVPGLKPQKFSSFHWVSGVDSSSASSIAVYLGTLVENQEKSAFGRGNYRIDGCHFCAYNAFLKMDLHVEIGINNSTPSVYSIGANGERNTVEESFWKETYLSSMLRAITPPPAFLRPLKILPAFKSANDEANFLKLCQQHFWQGRKLGGFDGEFVDRQLQPTLDGNETVDSVGYEAFETDDSNNLLVITLCNYFIERNRYEPMRSFFDEFRKTEPSVASVVAHAHSLMGEHQEAINTLNEALKSQPNSTSLLMALADTYLSLAKKDPTNNQNQESLLLALKSILKSISIKPMLVRGWKIASKVLAQLGLVEWSLIVLNNAPFLRSDTLVDRIGKSKYQRVTPPPLHPNMVTVLEDEEIEFDEEPGDEQLKHLTSLQLAGESAEIFSMLVSMYRKIGWSALNDKKSKILDQLALAVRSRQRNESNSQQPTKTTTTTTTQQIPTNTKDGHNTSSPVNRIQATENTEATNTDGSDSHAQIEESNAPKEGLWHEEDVTSEGSDIEDDSHQQEDSKKDDTVPVDLGSETTTESPSPSNQLQELQQPLAALPRQRIERVKFDENKLNLDDLKDVMESFIDNFGLESTKELERRDYHNVQLGNFSARLPAIEIHRNIELAFHALFQDVKAFQTWREEEEVRKAALDINHLSMKQINATRSFADWIRLGQLSIRLGDPTEAEKLFKMTTHDRFHPKPTAGLIRIFESVGDIRSCLMSSSTLSKYYSEKMKVIEINPTVEKSILNLIAVFGLQKVRTIHASIPELNPIIGGLYLDSVKWRSFGFDK
;
A
#
# COMPACT_ATOMS: atom_id res chain seq x y z
N MET A 1 -25.53 -21.31 -17.97
CA MET A 1 -25.12 -22.69 -18.32
C MET A 1 -24.61 -23.36 -17.05
N GLY A 2 -24.80 -24.69 -16.89
CA GLY A 2 -24.56 -25.37 -15.61
C GLY A 2 -23.14 -25.34 -15.02
N GLU A 3 -22.18 -24.71 -15.70
CA GLU A 3 -20.78 -24.58 -15.30
C GLU A 3 -20.55 -23.64 -14.10
N TYR A 4 -21.39 -22.60 -13.96
CA TYR A 4 -21.12 -21.45 -13.10
C TYR A 4 -21.85 -21.52 -11.75
N ILE A 5 -21.30 -20.84 -10.74
CA ILE A 5 -21.97 -20.64 -9.44
C ILE A 5 -22.66 -19.27 -9.41
N LEU A 6 -23.89 -19.23 -8.90
CA LEU A 6 -24.65 -17.98 -8.79
C LEU A 6 -23.94 -16.97 -7.87
N ASN A 7 -23.81 -15.73 -8.33
CA ASN A 7 -23.15 -14.62 -7.63
C ASN A 7 -21.66 -14.81 -7.29
N ILE A 8 -20.95 -15.71 -7.97
CA ILE A 8 -19.49 -15.90 -7.85
C ILE A 8 -18.86 -15.93 -9.24
N GLN A 9 -17.84 -15.10 -9.45
CA GLN A 9 -16.96 -15.19 -10.60
C GLN A 9 -15.74 -16.06 -10.25
N GLU A 10 -15.25 -16.82 -11.23
CA GLU A 10 -14.18 -17.81 -11.09
C GLU A 10 -13.19 -17.68 -12.26
N LYS A 11 -11.91 -17.96 -12.03
CA LYS A 11 -10.91 -18.19 -13.09
C LYS A 11 -10.76 -19.70 -13.30
N VAL A 12 -10.83 -20.17 -14.55
CA VAL A 12 -10.52 -21.56 -14.92
C VAL A 12 -9.01 -21.67 -15.17
N GLU A 13 -8.34 -22.59 -14.48
CA GLU A 13 -6.89 -22.78 -14.60
C GLU A 13 -6.51 -23.35 -15.98
N ALA A 14 -5.30 -23.06 -16.46
CA ALA A 14 -4.79 -23.70 -17.69
C ALA A 14 -4.18 -25.08 -17.40
N ALA A 15 -3.56 -25.25 -16.23
CA ALA A 15 -3.12 -26.54 -15.70
C ALA A 15 -3.77 -26.81 -14.34
N PHE A 16 -4.03 -28.08 -14.03
CA PHE A 16 -4.62 -28.49 -12.76
C PHE A 16 -3.66 -28.20 -11.59
N GLU A 17 -4.18 -27.71 -10.46
CA GLU A 17 -3.44 -27.35 -9.24
C GLU A 17 -2.39 -26.21 -9.39
N GLU A 18 -2.37 -25.48 -10.52
CA GLU A 18 -1.40 -24.41 -10.79
C GLU A 18 -1.43 -23.30 -9.73
N VAL A 19 -2.61 -22.88 -9.30
CA VAL A 19 -2.82 -21.83 -8.29
C VAL A 19 -2.36 -22.26 -6.89
N LEU A 20 -2.49 -23.54 -6.56
CA LEU A 20 -2.00 -24.10 -5.29
C LEU A 20 -0.46 -24.16 -5.29
N ALA A 21 0.14 -24.64 -6.38
CA ALA A 21 1.59 -24.64 -6.57
C ALA A 21 2.18 -23.21 -6.61
N ALA A 22 1.42 -22.22 -7.09
CA ALA A 22 1.78 -20.80 -7.04
C ALA A 22 1.69 -20.22 -5.62
N ARG A 23 0.61 -20.54 -4.87
CA ARG A 23 0.43 -20.13 -3.48
C ARG A 23 1.53 -20.70 -2.58
N GLN A 24 1.88 -21.98 -2.71
CA GLN A 24 2.97 -22.60 -1.95
C GLN A 24 4.34 -21.96 -2.26
N ARG A 25 4.63 -21.61 -3.52
CA ARG A 25 5.85 -20.87 -3.88
C ARG A 25 5.91 -19.46 -3.30
N ALA A 26 4.76 -18.84 -3.06
CA ALA A 26 4.66 -17.49 -2.51
C ALA A 26 4.61 -17.48 -0.97
N LEU A 27 4.28 -18.60 -0.31
CA LEU A 27 4.14 -18.73 1.15
C LEU A 27 5.33 -18.17 1.97
N PRO A 28 6.61 -18.39 1.60
CA PRO A 28 7.74 -17.80 2.35
C PRO A 28 7.82 -16.26 2.26
N SER A 29 7.12 -15.67 1.28
CA SER A 29 7.04 -14.22 1.05
C SER A 29 5.75 -13.58 1.54
N PHE A 30 4.98 -14.24 2.41
CA PHE A 30 3.78 -13.63 3.01
C PHE A 30 4.13 -12.74 4.21
N THR A 31 3.78 -11.47 4.10
CA THR A 31 3.94 -10.42 5.10
C THR A 31 2.59 -10.06 5.74
N GLY A 32 2.65 -9.41 6.92
CA GLY A 32 1.47 -8.97 7.66
C GLY A 32 0.47 -10.11 7.94
N LEU A 33 -0.82 -9.85 7.63
CA LEU A 33 -1.90 -10.83 7.76
C LEU A 33 -1.92 -11.88 6.62
N GLY A 34 -1.06 -11.76 5.61
CA GLY A 34 -1.05 -12.60 4.41
C GLY A 34 -2.23 -12.37 3.44
N PRO A 35 -2.31 -13.16 2.35
CA PRO A 35 -3.35 -13.01 1.34
C PRO A 35 -4.73 -13.49 1.84
N PRO A 36 -5.82 -13.10 1.17
CA PRO A 36 -7.15 -13.67 1.37
C PRO A 36 -7.18 -15.21 1.27
N ASP A 37 -8.28 -15.77 1.74
CA ASP A 37 -8.49 -17.22 1.71
C ASP A 37 -8.81 -17.64 0.26
N LEU A 38 -8.31 -18.80 -0.16
CA LEU A 38 -8.41 -19.29 -1.53
C LEU A 38 -9.36 -20.49 -1.60
N VAL A 39 -10.24 -20.49 -2.60
CA VAL A 39 -11.12 -21.61 -2.92
C VAL A 39 -10.75 -22.14 -4.31
N VAL A 40 -10.48 -23.44 -4.40
CA VAL A 40 -10.32 -24.16 -5.67
C VAL A 40 -11.42 -25.22 -5.76
N LEU A 41 -12.05 -25.31 -6.93
CA LEU A 41 -13.18 -26.17 -7.21
C LEU A 41 -12.80 -27.11 -8.36
N ILE A 42 -12.79 -28.40 -8.08
CA ILE A 42 -12.59 -29.45 -9.07
C ILE A 42 -13.94 -29.72 -9.70
N LYS A 43 -14.08 -29.47 -11.01
CA LYS A 43 -15.34 -29.65 -11.76
C LYS A 43 -15.19 -30.74 -12.81
N ALA A 44 -16.24 -31.55 -12.96
CA ALA A 44 -16.37 -32.56 -13.98
C ALA A 44 -17.53 -32.24 -14.92
N TYR A 45 -17.27 -32.26 -16.23
CA TYR A 45 -18.25 -32.14 -17.29
C TYR A 45 -18.54 -33.52 -17.89
N GLU A 46 -19.81 -33.93 -17.84
CA GLU A 46 -20.33 -35.15 -18.47
C GLU A 46 -21.16 -34.78 -19.70
N PRO A 47 -20.69 -35.07 -20.93
CA PRO A 47 -21.42 -34.73 -22.15
C PRO A 47 -22.74 -35.51 -22.28
N PRO A 48 -23.72 -35.01 -23.07
CA PRO A 48 -24.98 -35.72 -23.26
C PRO A 48 -24.74 -37.08 -23.91
N ARG A 49 -25.38 -38.14 -23.38
CA ARG A 49 -25.25 -39.53 -23.88
C ARG A 49 -25.66 -39.74 -25.35
N PHE A 50 -26.27 -38.73 -25.97
CA PHE A 50 -26.73 -38.73 -27.36
C PHE A 50 -25.77 -38.05 -28.35
N VAL A 51 -24.62 -37.53 -27.88
CA VAL A 51 -23.59 -36.92 -28.74
C VAL A 51 -22.33 -37.80 -28.74
N PRO A 52 -22.08 -38.60 -29.79
CA PRO A 52 -20.90 -39.45 -29.87
C PRO A 52 -19.59 -38.64 -29.89
N GLY A 53 -18.53 -39.21 -29.34
CA GLY A 53 -17.15 -38.68 -29.46
C GLY A 53 -16.68 -37.76 -28.33
N LEU A 54 -17.58 -37.01 -27.66
CA LEU A 54 -17.16 -36.22 -26.49
C LEU A 54 -16.84 -37.14 -25.31
N LYS A 55 -15.66 -36.94 -24.70
CA LYS A 55 -15.24 -37.60 -23.46
C LYS A 55 -15.62 -36.72 -22.25
N PRO A 56 -15.83 -37.30 -21.06
CA PRO A 56 -15.91 -36.51 -19.83
C PRO A 56 -14.60 -35.74 -19.60
N GLN A 57 -14.71 -34.47 -19.21
CA GLN A 57 -13.55 -33.61 -18.94
C GLN A 57 -13.55 -33.19 -17.47
N LYS A 58 -12.39 -33.21 -16.82
CA LYS A 58 -12.18 -32.52 -15.55
C LYS A 58 -11.36 -31.26 -15.77
N PHE A 59 -11.66 -30.23 -14.98
CA PHE A 59 -10.91 -28.98 -14.90
C PHE A 59 -11.03 -28.41 -13.49
N SER A 60 -10.18 -27.46 -13.14
CA SER A 60 -10.27 -26.72 -11.90
C SER A 60 -10.56 -25.24 -12.17
N SER A 61 -11.35 -24.64 -11.27
CA SER A 61 -11.59 -23.20 -11.24
C SER A 61 -11.36 -22.66 -9.83
N PHE A 62 -10.96 -21.41 -9.69
CA PHE A 62 -10.68 -20.79 -8.40
C PHE A 62 -11.27 -19.39 -8.26
N HIS A 63 -11.53 -19.03 -7.00
CA HIS A 63 -11.87 -17.67 -6.57
C HIS A 63 -11.29 -17.41 -5.18
N TRP A 64 -11.04 -16.15 -4.89
CA TRP A 64 -10.64 -15.70 -3.56
C TRP A 64 -11.87 -15.41 -2.71
N VAL A 65 -11.76 -15.57 -1.40
CA VAL A 65 -12.83 -15.26 -0.46
C VAL A 65 -12.29 -14.54 0.79
N SER A 66 -13.11 -13.66 1.35
CA SER A 66 -12.85 -13.01 2.64
C SER A 66 -14.10 -13.09 3.52
N GLY A 67 -13.93 -13.33 4.82
CA GLY A 67 -15.05 -13.46 5.77
C GLY A 67 -15.68 -14.86 5.86
N VAL A 68 -14.95 -15.93 5.52
CA VAL A 68 -15.39 -17.31 5.79
C VAL A 68 -15.08 -17.68 7.24
N ASP A 69 -16.05 -18.26 7.94
CA ASP A 69 -15.82 -18.85 9.25
C ASP A 69 -14.89 -20.07 9.14
N SER A 70 -13.61 -19.84 9.45
CA SER A 70 -12.53 -20.82 9.47
C SER A 70 -12.24 -21.35 10.89
N SER A 71 -13.19 -21.24 11.84
CA SER A 71 -13.05 -21.80 13.19
C SER A 71 -13.08 -23.34 13.25
N SER A 72 -13.63 -23.99 12.22
CA SER A 72 -13.68 -25.46 12.12
C SER A 72 -13.80 -25.95 10.67
N ALA A 73 -13.41 -27.20 10.43
CA ALA A 73 -13.63 -27.86 9.15
C ALA A 73 -15.13 -27.96 8.79
N SER A 74 -16.01 -28.04 9.79
CA SER A 74 -17.47 -28.04 9.59
C SER A 74 -17.99 -26.68 9.14
N SER A 75 -17.48 -25.58 9.69
CA SER A 75 -17.83 -24.22 9.25
C SER A 75 -17.43 -23.95 7.80
N ILE A 76 -16.22 -24.39 7.42
CA ILE A 76 -15.72 -24.34 6.04
C ILE A 76 -16.57 -25.24 5.14
N ALA A 77 -16.91 -26.46 5.57
CA ALA A 77 -17.76 -27.37 4.81
C ALA A 77 -19.18 -26.82 4.57
N VAL A 78 -19.75 -26.04 5.51
CA VAL A 78 -21.03 -25.34 5.29
C VAL A 78 -20.89 -24.31 4.17
N TYR A 79 -19.84 -23.48 4.17
CA TYR A 79 -19.60 -22.52 3.07
C TYR A 79 -19.41 -23.25 1.73
N LEU A 80 -18.57 -24.28 1.68
CA LEU A 80 -18.34 -25.07 0.46
C LEU A 80 -19.62 -25.80 -0.01
N GLY A 81 -20.48 -26.23 0.91
CA GLY A 81 -21.82 -26.75 0.61
C GLY A 81 -22.69 -25.74 -0.14
N THR A 82 -22.71 -24.47 0.31
CA THR A 82 -23.46 -23.42 -0.40
C THR A 82 -22.94 -23.16 -1.83
N LEU A 83 -21.67 -23.45 -2.14
CA LEU A 83 -21.15 -23.37 -3.50
C LEU A 83 -21.73 -24.46 -4.41
N VAL A 84 -21.90 -25.67 -3.88
CA VAL A 84 -22.51 -26.80 -4.59
C VAL A 84 -24.02 -26.59 -4.77
N GLU A 85 -24.71 -26.06 -3.76
CA GLU A 85 -26.14 -25.74 -3.84
C GLU A 85 -26.45 -24.61 -4.84
N ASN A 86 -25.56 -23.63 -4.97
CA ASN A 86 -25.71 -22.48 -5.87
C ASN A 86 -25.08 -22.70 -7.27
N GLN A 87 -24.62 -23.92 -7.60
CA GLN A 87 -24.20 -24.25 -8.96
C GLN A 87 -25.42 -24.20 -9.90
N GLU A 88 -25.30 -23.52 -11.04
CA GLU A 88 -26.38 -23.48 -12.03
C GLU A 88 -26.68 -24.89 -12.54
N LYS A 89 -27.95 -25.22 -12.79
CA LYS A 89 -28.35 -26.53 -13.31
C LYS A 89 -28.24 -26.56 -14.83
N SER A 90 -27.60 -27.60 -15.38
CA SER A 90 -27.50 -27.76 -16.83
C SER A 90 -28.88 -27.83 -17.49
N ALA A 91 -29.09 -26.98 -18.49
CA ALA A 91 -30.31 -26.98 -19.30
C ALA A 91 -30.48 -28.30 -20.06
N PHE A 92 -31.74 -28.72 -20.24
CA PHE A 92 -32.08 -29.96 -20.92
C PHE A 92 -31.43 -30.05 -22.32
N GLY A 93 -30.81 -31.19 -22.63
CA GLY A 93 -30.05 -31.40 -23.87
C GLY A 93 -28.60 -30.93 -23.86
N ARG A 94 -28.14 -30.19 -22.84
CA ARG A 94 -26.72 -29.85 -22.64
C ARG A 94 -26.04 -30.82 -21.67
N GLY A 95 -24.71 -30.92 -21.72
CA GLY A 95 -23.95 -31.80 -20.83
C GLY A 95 -24.06 -31.34 -19.37
N ASN A 96 -23.96 -32.29 -18.45
CA ASN A 96 -24.08 -32.03 -17.02
C ASN A 96 -22.72 -31.61 -16.44
N TYR A 97 -22.69 -30.48 -15.74
CA TYR A 97 -21.54 -30.12 -14.91
C TYR A 97 -21.85 -30.52 -13.48
N ARG A 98 -20.85 -31.07 -12.78
CA ARG A 98 -20.85 -31.13 -11.31
C ARG A 98 -19.51 -30.62 -10.79
N ILE A 99 -19.53 -30.03 -9.61
CA ILE A 99 -18.35 -30.08 -8.75
C ILE A 99 -18.10 -31.57 -8.40
N ASP A 100 -16.85 -31.97 -8.34
CA ASP A 100 -16.34 -33.30 -7.95
C ASP A 100 -15.65 -33.23 -6.56
N GLY A 101 -15.08 -32.06 -6.24
CA GLY A 101 -14.49 -31.75 -4.94
C GLY A 101 -14.06 -30.28 -4.80
N CYS A 102 -13.75 -29.88 -3.57
CA CYS A 102 -13.39 -28.51 -3.18
C CYS A 102 -12.10 -28.52 -2.34
N HIS A 103 -11.24 -27.51 -2.53
CA HIS A 103 -10.06 -27.23 -1.71
C HIS A 103 -10.17 -25.81 -1.17
N PHE A 104 -10.11 -25.65 0.15
CA PHE A 104 -10.07 -24.35 0.82
C PHE A 104 -8.70 -24.15 1.50
N CYS A 105 -8.08 -22.99 1.27
CA CYS A 105 -6.77 -22.65 1.84
C CYS A 105 -6.84 -21.32 2.61
N ALA A 106 -6.42 -21.28 3.87
CA ALA A 106 -6.47 -20.09 4.72
C ALA A 106 -5.18 -19.92 5.54
N TYR A 107 -4.57 -18.73 5.46
CA TYR A 107 -3.25 -18.49 6.06
C TYR A 107 -3.35 -18.18 7.56
N ASN A 108 -2.58 -18.87 8.38
CA ASN A 108 -2.36 -18.56 9.79
C ASN A 108 -1.13 -17.65 9.93
N ALA A 109 -1.36 -16.36 10.19
CA ALA A 109 -0.32 -15.36 10.30
C ALA A 109 0.50 -15.45 11.60
N PHE A 110 -0.03 -16.10 12.66
CA PHE A 110 0.70 -16.31 13.93
C PHE A 110 1.81 -17.35 13.81
N LEU A 111 1.66 -18.34 12.91
CA LEU A 111 2.63 -19.42 12.69
C LEU A 111 3.29 -19.39 11.31
N LYS A 112 2.81 -18.54 10.39
CA LYS A 112 3.22 -18.44 8.98
C LYS A 112 3.04 -19.77 8.20
N MET A 113 1.94 -20.47 8.51
CA MET A 113 1.54 -21.75 7.93
C MET A 113 0.20 -21.58 7.20
N ASP A 114 -0.04 -22.35 6.15
CA ASP A 114 -1.33 -22.35 5.44
C ASP A 114 -2.19 -23.55 5.90
N LEU A 115 -3.46 -23.31 6.25
CA LEU A 115 -4.46 -24.35 6.51
C LEU A 115 -5.00 -24.88 5.19
N HIS A 116 -5.07 -26.19 5.02
CA HIS A 116 -5.71 -26.84 3.87
C HIS A 116 -6.88 -27.72 4.33
N VAL A 117 -8.03 -27.55 3.67
CA VAL A 117 -9.23 -28.38 3.84
C VAL A 117 -9.69 -28.88 2.47
N GLU A 118 -9.60 -30.19 2.25
CA GLU A 118 -9.98 -30.89 1.03
C GLU A 118 -11.31 -31.66 1.27
N ILE A 119 -12.32 -31.43 0.42
CA ILE A 119 -13.62 -32.11 0.48
C ILE A 119 -13.92 -32.71 -0.90
N GLY A 120 -13.76 -34.03 -1.06
CA GLY A 120 -14.25 -34.77 -2.22
C GLY A 120 -15.69 -35.22 -2.01
N ILE A 121 -16.57 -35.12 -3.02
CA ILE A 121 -18.01 -35.41 -2.86
C ILE A 121 -18.31 -36.88 -2.51
N ASN A 122 -17.39 -37.80 -2.81
CA ASN A 122 -17.50 -39.21 -2.42
C ASN A 122 -16.91 -39.51 -1.02
N ASN A 123 -16.27 -38.54 -0.37
CA ASN A 123 -15.63 -38.69 0.94
C ASN A 123 -16.49 -38.05 2.03
N SER A 124 -16.98 -38.85 2.98
CA SER A 124 -17.80 -38.37 4.11
C SER A 124 -17.02 -37.58 5.17
N THR A 125 -15.68 -37.59 5.11
CA THR A 125 -14.78 -36.88 6.03
C THR A 125 -13.86 -35.94 5.24
N PRO A 126 -13.73 -34.66 5.63
CA PRO A 126 -12.76 -33.75 5.01
C PRO A 126 -11.33 -34.18 5.35
N SER A 127 -10.42 -34.06 4.38
CA SER A 127 -8.97 -34.13 4.63
C SER A 127 -8.50 -32.76 5.12
N VAL A 128 -7.77 -32.74 6.24
CA VAL A 128 -7.34 -31.50 6.91
C VAL A 128 -5.88 -31.64 7.31
N TYR A 129 -5.07 -30.67 6.91
CA TYR A 129 -3.65 -30.57 7.26
C TYR A 129 -3.19 -29.12 7.12
N SER A 130 -2.01 -28.78 7.64
CA SER A 130 -1.36 -27.48 7.41
C SER A 130 -0.03 -27.66 6.66
N ILE A 131 0.36 -26.66 5.86
CA ILE A 131 1.63 -26.66 5.11
C ILE A 131 2.50 -25.48 5.57
N GLY A 132 3.80 -25.72 5.72
CA GLY A 132 4.81 -24.69 6.00
C GLY A 132 5.63 -24.30 4.77
N ALA A 133 6.57 -23.36 4.94
CA ALA A 133 7.48 -22.91 3.87
C ALA A 133 8.29 -24.07 3.23
N ASN A 134 8.49 -25.17 3.95
CA ASN A 134 9.17 -26.38 3.48
C ASN A 134 8.27 -27.36 2.69
N GLY A 135 6.95 -27.14 2.64
CA GLY A 135 6.00 -28.03 1.96
C GLY A 135 5.53 -29.25 2.76
N GLU A 136 5.94 -29.40 4.03
CA GLU A 136 5.56 -30.54 4.86
C GLU A 136 4.11 -30.46 5.36
N ARG A 137 3.36 -31.56 5.21
CA ARG A 137 1.97 -31.68 5.70
C ARG A 137 1.97 -32.01 7.20
N ASN A 138 1.39 -31.11 8.01
CA ASN A 138 1.33 -31.20 9.47
C ASN A 138 -0.12 -31.40 9.96
N THR A 139 -0.29 -32.02 11.13
CA THR A 139 -1.59 -32.22 11.78
C THR A 139 -2.09 -30.94 12.45
N VAL A 140 -3.40 -30.67 12.39
CA VAL A 140 -3.99 -29.39 12.85
C VAL A 140 -4.63 -29.52 14.23
N GLU A 141 -4.12 -28.76 15.20
CA GLU A 141 -4.65 -28.66 16.56
C GLU A 141 -5.77 -27.60 16.71
N GLU A 142 -6.54 -27.66 17.81
CA GLU A 142 -7.54 -26.65 18.18
C GLU A 142 -6.95 -25.24 18.38
N SER A 143 -5.68 -25.17 18.81
CA SER A 143 -4.87 -23.95 18.91
C SER A 143 -4.71 -23.28 17.52
N PHE A 144 -4.34 -24.07 16.53
CA PHE A 144 -4.13 -23.65 15.14
C PHE A 144 -5.44 -23.18 14.49
N TRP A 145 -6.56 -23.86 14.75
CA TRP A 145 -7.89 -23.44 14.29
C TRP A 145 -8.26 -22.03 14.77
N LYS A 146 -8.01 -21.71 16.04
CA LYS A 146 -8.27 -20.38 16.62
C LYS A 146 -7.37 -19.29 16.01
N GLU A 147 -6.07 -19.57 15.88
CA GLU A 147 -5.13 -18.62 15.25
C GLU A 147 -5.43 -18.41 13.75
N THR A 148 -5.89 -19.43 13.03
CA THR A 148 -6.33 -19.33 11.62
C THR A 148 -7.62 -18.51 11.49
N TYR A 149 -8.62 -18.79 12.33
CA TYR A 149 -9.87 -18.02 12.36
C TYR A 149 -9.63 -16.54 12.69
N LEU A 150 -8.79 -16.24 13.70
CA LEU A 150 -8.35 -14.87 13.97
C LEU A 150 -7.67 -14.24 12.75
N SER A 151 -6.75 -14.95 12.10
CA SER A 151 -6.06 -14.45 10.91
C SER A 151 -7.03 -14.13 9.76
N SER A 152 -7.99 -15.02 9.48
CA SER A 152 -9.02 -14.82 8.45
C SER A 152 -9.97 -13.68 8.79
N MET A 153 -10.43 -13.56 10.04
CA MET A 153 -11.32 -12.46 10.46
C MET A 153 -10.59 -11.11 10.51
N LEU A 154 -9.32 -11.06 10.90
CA LEU A 154 -8.49 -9.85 10.82
C LEU A 154 -8.31 -9.41 9.35
N ARG A 155 -8.11 -10.34 8.42
CA ARG A 155 -8.15 -10.04 6.97
C ARG A 155 -9.53 -9.56 6.52
N ALA A 156 -10.62 -10.10 7.07
CA ALA A 156 -11.98 -9.76 6.68
C ALA A 156 -12.48 -8.39 7.19
N ILE A 157 -11.87 -7.84 8.24
CA ILE A 157 -12.12 -6.48 8.75
C ILE A 157 -11.07 -5.47 8.29
N THR A 158 -10.12 -5.88 7.46
CA THR A 158 -9.16 -5.00 6.78
C THR A 158 -9.62 -4.83 5.33
N PRO A 159 -9.48 -3.64 4.69
CA PRO A 159 -9.72 -3.50 3.25
C PRO A 159 -8.90 -4.51 2.45
N PRO A 160 -9.50 -5.25 1.48
CA PRO A 160 -8.78 -6.26 0.72
C PRO A 160 -7.72 -5.62 -0.19
N PRO A 161 -6.63 -6.34 -0.50
CA PRO A 161 -5.61 -5.86 -1.43
C PRO A 161 -6.22 -5.67 -2.83
N ALA A 162 -5.91 -4.52 -3.45
CA ALA A 162 -6.41 -4.15 -4.77
C ALA A 162 -6.00 -5.14 -5.87
N PHE A 163 -6.79 -5.18 -6.94
CA PHE A 163 -6.60 -6.00 -8.15
C PHE A 163 -6.66 -7.53 -7.95
N LEU A 164 -6.83 -8.01 -6.71
CA LEU A 164 -6.98 -9.43 -6.39
C LEU A 164 -8.35 -9.94 -6.86
N ARG A 165 -8.38 -10.54 -8.06
CA ARG A 165 -9.63 -10.96 -8.74
C ARG A 165 -9.60 -12.41 -9.26
N PRO A 166 -10.74 -13.13 -9.23
CA PRO A 166 -12.02 -12.73 -8.67
C PRO A 166 -12.07 -12.92 -7.15
N LEU A 167 -12.69 -11.98 -6.44
CA LEU A 167 -12.82 -11.99 -4.98
C LEU A 167 -14.30 -11.97 -4.57
N LYS A 168 -14.68 -12.83 -3.63
CA LYS A 168 -15.96 -12.77 -2.94
C LYS A 168 -15.79 -12.27 -1.51
N ILE A 169 -16.41 -11.13 -1.19
CA ILE A 169 -16.48 -10.62 0.18
C ILE A 169 -17.75 -11.19 0.82
N LEU A 170 -17.63 -11.65 2.07
CA LEU A 170 -18.72 -12.03 2.96
C LEU A 170 -18.73 -11.10 4.19
N PRO A 171 -19.88 -10.80 4.79
CA PRO A 171 -19.93 -9.98 5.99
C PRO A 171 -19.30 -10.72 7.17
N ALA A 172 -18.16 -10.20 7.67
CA ALA A 172 -17.34 -10.84 8.71
C ALA A 172 -18.13 -11.18 10.00
N PHE A 173 -19.05 -10.31 10.42
CA PHE A 173 -19.94 -10.55 11.56
C PHE A 173 -21.40 -10.43 11.13
N LYS A 174 -22.18 -11.50 11.34
CA LYS A 174 -23.61 -11.57 10.99
C LYS A 174 -24.46 -10.95 12.09
N SER A 175 -24.05 -11.11 13.35
CA SER A 175 -24.68 -10.57 14.54
C SER A 175 -23.66 -9.93 15.50
N ALA A 176 -24.15 -9.11 16.44
CA ALA A 176 -23.31 -8.56 17.52
C ALA A 176 -22.80 -9.64 18.50
N ASN A 177 -23.43 -10.82 18.54
CA ASN A 177 -22.94 -11.96 19.31
C ASN A 177 -21.70 -12.58 18.65
N ASP A 178 -21.64 -12.61 17.32
CA ASP A 178 -20.47 -13.11 16.58
C ASP A 178 -19.28 -12.15 16.76
N GLU A 179 -19.51 -10.84 16.69
CA GLU A 179 -18.52 -9.82 17.03
C GLU A 179 -18.00 -10.00 18.48
N ALA A 180 -18.91 -10.16 19.45
CA ALA A 180 -18.53 -10.34 20.85
C ALA A 180 -17.69 -11.62 21.08
N ASN A 181 -17.98 -12.70 20.35
CA ASN A 181 -17.17 -13.93 20.40
C ASN A 181 -15.79 -13.74 19.75
N PHE A 182 -15.71 -13.04 18.62
CA PHE A 182 -14.45 -12.67 17.97
C PHE A 182 -13.58 -11.79 18.88
N LEU A 183 -14.14 -10.70 19.42
CA LEU A 183 -13.44 -9.80 20.34
C LEU A 183 -12.96 -10.53 21.60
N LYS A 184 -13.76 -11.44 22.16
CA LYS A 184 -13.35 -12.30 23.28
C LYS A 184 -12.19 -13.25 22.91
N LEU A 185 -12.13 -13.73 21.67
CA LEU A 185 -10.99 -14.53 21.20
C LEU A 185 -9.74 -13.65 20.96
N CYS A 186 -9.90 -12.43 20.44
CA CYS A 186 -8.83 -11.43 20.39
C CYS A 186 -8.29 -11.10 21.78
N GLN A 187 -9.17 -10.98 22.79
CA GLN A 187 -8.80 -10.76 24.19
C GLN A 187 -7.95 -11.91 24.74
N GLN A 188 -8.30 -13.16 24.40
CA GLN A 188 -7.53 -14.35 24.79
C GLN A 188 -6.17 -14.47 24.08
N HIS A 189 -6.08 -14.01 22.83
CA HIS A 189 -4.87 -14.05 22.00
C HIS A 189 -4.06 -12.73 21.98
N PHE A 190 -4.41 -11.76 22.85
CA PHE A 190 -3.81 -10.42 22.86
C PHE A 190 -2.28 -10.46 22.97
N TRP A 191 -1.76 -11.21 23.94
CA TRP A 191 -0.31 -11.35 24.20
C TRP A 191 0.43 -12.08 23.07
N GLN A 192 -0.27 -12.89 22.27
CA GLN A 192 0.23 -13.54 21.07
C GLN A 192 0.21 -12.60 19.86
N GLY A 193 -0.42 -11.43 19.94
CA GLY A 193 -0.49 -10.42 18.88
C GLY A 193 0.90 -9.99 18.36
N ARG A 194 1.92 -9.97 19.23
CA ARG A 194 3.32 -9.71 18.84
C ARG A 194 3.86 -10.68 17.77
N LYS A 195 3.34 -11.92 17.67
CA LYS A 195 3.74 -12.89 16.62
C LYS A 195 3.45 -12.36 15.20
N LEU A 196 2.40 -11.54 15.05
CA LEU A 196 1.95 -11.01 13.75
C LEU A 196 2.87 -9.91 13.19
N GLY A 197 3.80 -9.39 13.98
CA GLY A 197 4.64 -8.26 13.62
C GLY A 197 4.01 -6.90 13.93
N GLY A 198 4.75 -5.84 13.59
CA GLY A 198 4.37 -4.44 13.80
C GLY A 198 3.76 -3.81 12.55
N PHE A 199 3.15 -2.64 12.69
CA PHE A 199 2.60 -1.89 11.55
C PHE A 199 3.65 -0.98 10.90
N ASP A 200 4.56 -0.39 11.69
CA ASP A 200 5.70 0.41 11.21
C ASP A 200 6.82 -0.46 10.56
N GLY A 201 6.48 -1.67 10.12
CA GLY A 201 7.42 -2.68 9.65
C GLY A 201 6.74 -4.00 9.33
N GLU A 202 6.28 -4.16 8.08
CA GLU A 202 6.30 -5.49 7.45
C GLU A 202 7.68 -6.13 7.68
N PHE A 203 7.74 -7.45 7.81
CA PHE A 203 8.98 -8.19 8.09
C PHE A 203 10.09 -7.84 7.07
N VAL A 204 10.95 -6.88 7.39
CA VAL A 204 12.30 -6.82 6.87
C VAL A 204 12.99 -8.04 7.44
N ASP A 205 13.05 -9.10 6.63
CA ASP A 205 13.73 -10.32 7.02
C ASP A 205 15.18 -10.00 7.41
N ARG A 206 15.65 -10.68 8.45
CA ARG A 206 16.93 -10.41 9.13
C ARG A 206 18.15 -10.58 8.21
N GLN A 207 17.92 -11.15 7.04
CA GLN A 207 18.91 -11.45 5.99
C GLN A 207 18.77 -10.57 4.74
N LEU A 208 17.73 -9.72 4.64
CA LEU A 208 17.36 -9.00 3.40
C LEU A 208 17.41 -7.46 3.50
N GLN A 209 18.31 -6.93 4.34
CA GLN A 209 19.04 -5.73 3.95
C GLN A 209 20.22 -6.16 3.07
N PRO A 210 20.16 -6.05 1.73
CA PRO A 210 21.40 -5.99 0.96
C PRO A 210 22.09 -4.69 1.37
N THR A 211 23.25 -4.85 2.00
CA THR A 211 24.18 -3.77 2.30
C THR A 211 24.48 -3.01 1.01
N LEU A 212 24.55 -1.68 1.08
CA LEU A 212 24.76 -0.86 -0.12
C LEU A 212 26.13 -1.12 -0.78
N ASP A 213 27.09 -1.61 0.01
CA ASP A 213 28.29 -2.30 -0.45
C ASP A 213 28.11 -3.82 -0.24
N GLY A 214 28.15 -4.62 -1.30
CA GLY A 214 27.82 -6.05 -1.27
C GLY A 214 28.87 -6.98 -0.65
N ASN A 215 29.41 -6.65 0.54
CA ASN A 215 30.55 -7.36 1.14
C ASN A 215 30.65 -7.32 2.68
N GLU A 216 29.57 -7.00 3.42
CA GLU A 216 29.53 -7.15 4.90
C GLU A 216 28.58 -8.30 5.30
N THR A 217 29.05 -9.19 6.19
CA THR A 217 28.25 -10.30 6.74
C THR A 217 27.38 -9.83 7.92
N VAL A 218 26.27 -10.54 8.14
CA VAL A 218 25.09 -10.05 8.89
C VAL A 218 25.31 -9.87 10.41
N ASP A 219 26.41 -10.39 10.97
CA ASP A 219 26.54 -10.66 12.42
C ASP A 219 27.25 -9.56 13.26
N SER A 220 27.35 -8.31 12.79
CA SER A 220 28.16 -7.28 13.50
C SER A 220 27.57 -5.87 13.61
N VAL A 221 26.38 -5.60 13.07
CA VAL A 221 25.59 -4.42 13.44
C VAL A 221 24.34 -4.90 14.14
N GLY A 222 24.17 -4.51 15.41
CA GLY A 222 22.95 -4.74 16.16
C GLY A 222 21.82 -3.84 15.66
N TYR A 223 21.32 -4.11 14.44
CA TYR A 223 20.19 -3.38 13.85
C TYR A 223 19.01 -3.41 14.82
N GLU A 224 18.63 -2.24 15.29
CA GLU A 224 17.52 -2.05 16.22
C GLU A 224 16.22 -2.33 15.46
N ALA A 225 15.70 -3.55 15.65
CA ALA A 225 14.44 -3.97 15.06
C ALA A 225 13.31 -2.99 15.43
N PHE A 226 12.43 -2.72 14.46
CA PHE A 226 11.23 -1.91 14.65
C PHE A 226 10.44 -2.40 15.87
N GLU A 227 9.91 -1.49 16.68
CA GLU A 227 9.35 -1.83 17.99
C GLU A 227 7.99 -2.53 17.88
N THR A 228 8.01 -3.84 18.14
CA THR A 228 6.83 -4.66 18.41
C THR A 228 6.58 -4.77 19.92
N ASP A 229 5.66 -3.96 20.41
CA ASP A 229 5.13 -4.02 21.78
C ASP A 229 3.64 -4.44 21.79
N ASP A 230 3.03 -4.53 22.98
CA ASP A 230 1.64 -4.96 23.12
C ASP A 230 0.63 -3.89 22.65
N SER A 231 1.08 -2.69 22.27
CA SER A 231 0.28 -1.61 21.69
C SER A 231 0.57 -1.37 20.20
N ASN A 232 1.79 -1.66 19.72
CA ASN A 232 2.19 -1.57 18.31
C ASN A 232 2.40 -2.98 17.72
N ASN A 233 1.29 -3.65 17.43
CA ASN A 233 1.26 -4.91 16.71
C ASN A 233 0.01 -4.98 15.82
N LEU A 234 0.04 -5.89 14.84
CA LEU A 234 -0.96 -5.94 13.78
C LEU A 234 -2.38 -6.31 14.28
N LEU A 235 -2.50 -7.13 15.33
CA LEU A 235 -3.78 -7.42 15.99
C LEU A 235 -4.41 -6.14 16.54
N VAL A 236 -3.64 -5.37 17.33
CA VAL A 236 -4.12 -4.12 17.94
C VAL A 236 -4.48 -3.10 16.87
N ILE A 237 -3.65 -2.91 15.85
CA ILE A 237 -3.85 -1.85 14.86
C ILE A 237 -4.99 -2.17 13.90
N THR A 238 -5.18 -3.43 13.50
CA THR A 238 -6.39 -3.85 12.75
C THR A 238 -7.67 -3.66 13.59
N LEU A 239 -7.65 -3.97 14.89
CA LEU A 239 -8.80 -3.71 15.78
C LEU A 239 -9.08 -2.22 15.97
N CYS A 240 -8.04 -1.39 16.13
CA CYS A 240 -8.16 0.07 16.15
C CYS A 240 -8.85 0.58 14.88
N ASN A 241 -8.36 0.18 13.70
CA ASN A 241 -8.92 0.60 12.41
C ASN A 241 -10.40 0.17 12.29
N TYR A 242 -10.72 -1.09 12.62
CA TYR A 242 -12.09 -1.62 12.61
C TYR A 242 -13.07 -0.80 13.47
N PHE A 243 -12.64 -0.33 14.65
CA PHE A 243 -13.47 0.59 15.45
C PHE A 243 -13.50 2.01 14.87
N ILE A 244 -12.37 2.54 14.43
CA ILE A 244 -12.21 3.93 13.94
C ILE A 244 -12.97 4.17 12.64
N GLU A 245 -13.03 3.19 11.72
CA GLU A 245 -13.77 3.28 10.46
C GLU A 245 -15.24 3.64 10.70
N ARG A 246 -15.89 2.98 11.67
CA ARG A 246 -17.30 3.22 12.05
C ARG A 246 -17.48 4.19 13.23
N ASN A 247 -16.47 4.98 13.58
CA ASN A 247 -16.49 5.95 14.68
C ASN A 247 -16.81 5.33 16.07
N ARG A 248 -16.46 4.06 16.31
CA ARG A 248 -16.81 3.27 17.51
C ARG A 248 -15.80 3.45 18.65
N TYR A 249 -15.50 4.70 18.99
CA TYR A 249 -14.42 5.06 19.91
C TYR A 249 -14.65 4.57 21.35
N GLU A 250 -15.91 4.49 21.81
CA GLU A 250 -16.22 4.00 23.16
C GLU A 250 -16.09 2.47 23.32
N PRO A 251 -16.58 1.63 22.38
CA PRO A 251 -16.22 0.22 22.31
C PRO A 251 -14.69 -0.02 22.29
N MET A 252 -13.96 0.77 21.49
CA MET A 252 -12.49 0.72 21.43
C MET A 252 -11.84 1.03 22.81
N ARG A 253 -12.23 2.13 23.46
CA ARG A 253 -11.75 2.49 24.81
C ARG A 253 -12.04 1.36 25.80
N SER A 254 -13.26 0.85 25.80
CA SER A 254 -13.73 -0.20 26.71
C SER A 254 -12.95 -1.50 26.58
N PHE A 255 -12.58 -1.88 25.34
CA PHE A 255 -11.82 -3.10 25.06
C PHE A 255 -10.35 -3.01 25.55
N PHE A 256 -9.70 -1.86 25.35
CA PHE A 256 -8.27 -1.71 25.69
C PHE A 256 -7.98 -1.27 27.14
N ASP A 257 -8.94 -0.67 27.87
CA ASP A 257 -8.75 -0.29 29.28
C ASP A 257 -8.64 -1.50 30.25
N GLU A 258 -9.09 -2.69 29.85
CA GLU A 258 -8.82 -3.92 30.61
C GLU A 258 -7.31 -4.22 30.66
N PHE A 259 -6.64 -4.14 29.50
CA PHE A 259 -5.21 -4.44 29.34
C PHE A 259 -4.29 -3.34 29.90
N ARG A 260 -4.72 -2.08 29.91
CA ARG A 260 -3.99 -0.93 30.52
C ARG A 260 -3.53 -1.21 31.96
N LYS A 261 -4.29 -2.01 32.72
CA LYS A 261 -4.02 -2.37 34.12
C LYS A 261 -2.85 -3.35 34.27
N THR A 262 -2.63 -4.18 33.26
CA THR A 262 -1.51 -5.14 33.20
C THR A 262 -0.29 -4.61 32.46
N GLU A 263 -0.49 -3.82 31.40
CA GLU A 263 0.58 -3.33 30.54
C GLU A 263 0.39 -1.84 30.19
N PRO A 264 1.20 -0.94 30.78
CA PRO A 264 1.07 0.51 30.61
C PRO A 264 1.14 1.01 29.16
N SER A 265 1.88 0.36 28.25
CA SER A 265 2.00 0.81 26.85
C SER A 265 0.65 0.87 26.11
N VAL A 266 -0.33 0.05 26.50
CA VAL A 266 -1.70 0.03 25.94
C VAL A 266 -2.46 1.35 26.22
N ALA A 267 -2.01 2.15 27.19
CA ALA A 267 -2.54 3.50 27.41
C ALA A 267 -2.40 4.42 26.17
N SER A 268 -1.47 4.12 25.24
CA SER A 268 -1.39 4.79 23.92
C SER A 268 -2.68 4.66 23.11
N VAL A 269 -3.27 3.47 23.07
CA VAL A 269 -4.49 3.14 22.33
C VAL A 269 -5.72 3.75 23.00
N VAL A 270 -5.79 3.66 24.33
CA VAL A 270 -6.85 4.25 25.16
C VAL A 270 -6.86 5.79 25.00
N ALA A 271 -5.70 6.43 25.03
CA ALA A 271 -5.55 7.87 24.81
C ALA A 271 -5.88 8.29 23.36
N HIS A 272 -5.61 7.45 22.37
CA HIS A 272 -6.04 7.70 20.99
C HIS A 272 -7.57 7.71 20.88
N ALA A 273 -8.27 6.75 21.52
CA ALA A 273 -9.74 6.73 21.55
C ALA A 273 -10.33 7.98 22.24
N HIS A 274 -9.79 8.41 23.39
CA HIS A 274 -10.16 9.69 24.03
C HIS A 274 -9.93 10.89 23.09
N SER A 275 -8.79 10.94 22.39
CA SER A 275 -8.47 12.03 21.46
C SER A 275 -9.48 12.12 20.31
N LEU A 276 -9.93 10.98 19.76
CA LEU A 276 -10.97 10.89 18.73
C LEU A 276 -12.36 11.30 19.24
N MET A 277 -12.65 11.10 20.54
CA MET A 277 -13.85 11.64 21.21
C MET A 277 -13.72 13.15 21.54
N GLY A 278 -12.53 13.73 21.36
CA GLY A 278 -12.22 15.14 21.63
C GLY A 278 -11.65 15.41 23.04
N GLU A 279 -11.50 14.37 23.86
CA GLU A 279 -11.16 14.38 25.29
C GLU A 279 -9.63 14.47 25.52
N HIS A 280 -8.99 15.40 24.81
CA HIS A 280 -7.52 15.52 24.74
C HIS A 280 -6.83 15.61 26.11
N GLN A 281 -7.45 16.25 27.10
CA GLN A 281 -6.87 16.33 28.46
C GLN A 281 -6.89 14.97 29.18
N GLU A 282 -7.91 14.13 28.98
CA GLU A 282 -7.98 12.80 29.58
C GLU A 282 -6.97 11.84 28.92
N ALA A 283 -6.77 11.99 27.60
CA ALA A 283 -5.69 11.35 26.87
C ALA A 283 -4.30 11.74 27.42
N ILE A 284 -4.02 13.04 27.55
CA ILE A 284 -2.76 13.56 28.13
C ILE A 284 -2.56 13.05 29.57
N ASN A 285 -3.60 13.05 30.40
CA ASN A 285 -3.52 12.57 31.78
C ASN A 285 -3.21 11.07 31.84
N THR A 286 -3.89 10.26 31.02
CA THR A 286 -3.69 8.81 30.89
C THR A 286 -2.28 8.44 30.44
N LEU A 287 -1.73 9.18 29.46
CA LEU A 287 -0.36 8.97 28.98
C LEU A 287 0.69 9.37 30.01
N ASN A 288 0.52 10.52 30.68
CA ASN A 288 1.42 10.97 31.74
C ASN A 288 1.34 10.11 33.01
N GLU A 289 0.25 9.36 33.21
CA GLU A 289 0.19 8.31 34.23
C GLU A 289 1.02 7.10 33.83
N ALA A 290 0.79 6.54 32.63
CA ALA A 290 1.53 5.38 32.13
C ALA A 290 3.04 5.63 32.00
N LEU A 291 3.45 6.83 31.60
CA LEU A 291 4.85 7.26 31.51
C LEU A 291 5.56 7.36 32.88
N LYS A 292 4.85 7.43 34.02
CA LYS A 292 5.49 7.30 35.34
C LYS A 292 5.96 5.87 35.59
N SER A 293 5.23 4.88 35.07
CA SER A 293 5.55 3.46 35.17
C SER A 293 6.57 3.02 34.10
N GLN A 294 6.47 3.56 32.88
CA GLN A 294 7.40 3.27 31.78
C GLN A 294 7.95 4.57 31.12
N PRO A 295 8.92 5.27 31.74
CA PRO A 295 9.39 6.58 31.25
C PRO A 295 10.07 6.60 29.86
N ASN A 296 10.44 5.42 29.35
CA ASN A 296 11.15 5.22 28.08
C ASN A 296 10.31 4.44 27.04
N SER A 297 9.00 4.26 27.26
CA SER A 297 8.11 3.61 26.27
C SER A 297 7.91 4.53 25.07
N THR A 298 8.37 4.11 23.89
CA THR A 298 8.32 4.93 22.67
C THR A 298 6.88 5.12 22.19
N SER A 299 6.05 4.08 22.25
CA SER A 299 4.63 4.11 21.88
C SER A 299 3.83 5.11 22.72
N LEU A 300 4.11 5.23 24.02
CA LEU A 300 3.50 6.25 24.89
C LEU A 300 3.97 7.67 24.54
N LEU A 301 5.25 7.85 24.23
CA LEU A 301 5.84 9.15 23.86
C LEU A 301 5.35 9.64 22.48
N MET A 302 5.22 8.72 21.51
CA MET A 302 4.62 8.99 20.20
C MET A 302 3.13 9.36 20.33
N ALA A 303 2.36 8.59 21.10
CA ALA A 303 0.95 8.90 21.36
C ALA A 303 0.77 10.26 22.07
N LEU A 304 1.67 10.63 22.98
CA LEU A 304 1.63 11.93 23.66
C LEU A 304 1.91 13.08 22.70
N ALA A 305 2.90 12.91 21.81
CA ALA A 305 3.18 13.89 20.75
C ALA A 305 2.02 14.04 19.76
N ASP A 306 1.42 12.93 19.30
CA ASP A 306 0.22 12.94 18.44
C ASP A 306 -0.99 13.60 19.15
N THR A 307 -1.15 13.40 20.46
CA THR A 307 -2.23 14.00 21.26
C THR A 307 -2.07 15.52 21.37
N TYR A 308 -0.87 16.00 21.73
CA TYR A 308 -0.58 17.45 21.77
C TYR A 308 -0.68 18.10 20.38
N LEU A 309 -0.23 17.40 19.32
CA LEU A 309 -0.37 17.86 17.93
C LEU A 309 -1.85 17.94 17.49
N SER A 310 -2.70 17.06 18.00
CA SER A 310 -4.15 17.07 17.73
C SER A 310 -4.85 18.21 18.48
N LEU A 311 -4.47 18.44 19.74
CA LEU A 311 -4.93 19.58 20.54
C LEU A 311 -4.60 20.91 19.87
N ALA A 312 -3.35 21.11 19.45
CA ALA A 312 -2.90 22.35 18.80
C ALA A 312 -3.53 22.63 17.42
N LYS A 313 -4.08 21.61 16.75
CA LYS A 313 -4.84 21.77 15.50
C LYS A 313 -6.28 22.23 15.72
N LYS A 314 -6.85 21.97 16.89
CA LYS A 314 -8.27 22.22 17.18
C LYS A 314 -8.58 23.71 17.29
N ASP A 315 -7.75 24.44 18.03
CA ASP A 315 -7.96 25.85 18.38
C ASP A 315 -6.76 26.71 17.90
N PRO A 316 -6.47 26.80 16.58
CA PRO A 316 -5.18 27.23 16.03
C PRO A 316 -4.74 28.67 16.39
N THR A 317 -5.64 29.50 16.91
CA THR A 317 -5.38 30.89 17.35
C THR A 317 -4.91 31.02 18.80
N ASN A 318 -4.87 29.94 19.58
CA ASN A 318 -4.49 29.96 20.99
C ASN A 318 -2.96 29.99 21.19
N ASN A 319 -2.45 30.90 22.03
CA ASN A 319 -1.02 30.96 22.38
C ASN A 319 -0.52 29.66 23.03
N GLN A 320 -1.38 28.91 23.73
CA GLN A 320 -1.06 27.59 24.31
C GLN A 320 -0.68 26.54 23.25
N ASN A 321 -0.95 26.79 21.96
CA ASN A 321 -0.55 25.89 20.88
C ASN A 321 0.98 25.81 20.73
N GLN A 322 1.70 26.93 20.90
CA GLN A 322 3.17 26.92 20.76
C GLN A 322 3.80 26.11 21.89
N GLU A 323 3.30 26.25 23.12
CA GLU A 323 3.72 25.42 24.27
C GLU A 323 3.36 23.95 24.06
N SER A 324 2.13 23.65 23.62
CA SER A 324 1.68 22.27 23.33
C SER A 324 2.52 21.61 22.23
N LEU A 325 2.87 22.34 21.16
CA LEU A 325 3.75 21.85 20.10
C LEU A 325 5.21 21.69 20.57
N LEU A 326 5.68 22.52 21.52
CA LEU A 326 7.00 22.35 22.13
C LEU A 326 7.05 21.09 23.03
N LEU A 327 5.98 20.81 23.78
CA LEU A 327 5.81 19.59 24.56
C LEU A 327 5.70 18.34 23.66
N ALA A 328 5.00 18.45 22.52
CA ALA A 328 5.00 17.41 21.49
C ALA A 328 6.41 17.15 20.94
N LEU A 329 7.17 18.21 20.65
CA LEU A 329 8.53 18.12 20.13
C LEU A 329 9.51 17.49 21.13
N LYS A 330 9.40 17.85 22.42
CA LYS A 330 10.15 17.18 23.52
C LYS A 330 9.85 15.69 23.58
N SER A 331 8.56 15.33 23.59
CA SER A 331 8.09 13.95 23.69
C SER A 331 8.59 13.09 22.51
N ILE A 332 8.48 13.61 21.28
CA ILE A 332 8.84 12.84 20.09
C ILE A 332 10.35 12.72 19.88
N LEU A 333 11.14 13.76 20.16
CA LEU A 333 12.61 13.69 20.08
C LEU A 333 13.18 12.75 21.15
N LYS A 334 12.57 12.70 22.35
CA LYS A 334 12.87 11.65 23.33
C LYS A 334 12.64 10.26 22.75
N SER A 335 11.46 10.01 22.16
CA SER A 335 11.12 8.73 21.54
C SER A 335 12.13 8.30 20.48
N ILE A 336 12.49 9.21 19.58
CA ILE A 336 13.49 8.98 18.52
C ILE A 336 14.89 8.75 19.13
N SER A 337 15.28 9.48 20.18
CA SER A 337 16.59 9.29 20.85
C SER A 337 16.74 7.91 21.50
N ILE A 338 15.61 7.29 21.91
CA ILE A 338 15.56 5.93 22.46
C ILE A 338 15.69 4.90 21.33
N LYS A 339 14.98 5.09 20.20
CA LYS A 339 15.07 4.24 19.00
C LYS A 339 14.97 5.07 17.70
N PRO A 340 16.12 5.41 17.08
CA PRO A 340 16.14 6.19 15.84
C PRO A 340 15.49 5.49 14.64
N MET A 341 15.37 4.16 14.67
CA MET A 341 14.73 3.39 13.59
C MET A 341 13.19 3.56 13.53
N LEU A 342 12.56 4.31 14.45
CA LEU A 342 11.11 4.52 14.47
C LEU A 342 10.65 5.54 13.41
N VAL A 343 10.36 5.02 12.22
CA VAL A 343 9.76 5.70 11.05
C VAL A 343 8.66 6.71 11.45
N ARG A 344 7.63 6.25 12.18
CA ARG A 344 6.52 7.08 12.65
C ARG A 344 6.98 8.23 13.54
N GLY A 345 8.03 8.03 14.34
CA GLY A 345 8.64 9.06 15.18
C GLY A 345 9.05 10.29 14.37
N TRP A 346 9.87 10.09 13.33
CA TRP A 346 10.33 11.16 12.44
C TRP A 346 9.18 11.83 11.68
N LYS A 347 8.18 11.05 11.22
CA LYS A 347 6.96 11.57 10.57
C LYS A 347 6.18 12.49 11.52
N ILE A 348 6.01 12.13 12.80
CA ILE A 348 5.36 12.98 13.82
C ILE A 348 6.21 14.24 14.09
N ALA A 349 7.52 14.10 14.29
CA ALA A 349 8.41 15.24 14.54
C ALA A 349 8.38 16.26 13.40
N SER A 350 8.42 15.79 12.15
CA SER A 350 8.28 16.64 10.96
C SER A 350 6.90 17.32 10.90
N LYS A 351 5.80 16.62 11.23
CA LYS A 351 4.45 17.21 11.35
C LYS A 351 4.37 18.30 12.43
N VAL A 352 5.00 18.11 13.60
CA VAL A 352 5.06 19.11 14.69
C VAL A 352 5.83 20.36 14.26
N LEU A 353 7.02 20.18 13.65
CA LEU A 353 7.83 21.29 13.14
C LEU A 353 7.11 22.10 12.03
N ALA A 354 6.36 21.42 11.16
CA ALA A 354 5.50 22.07 10.16
C ALA A 354 4.30 22.84 10.76
N GLN A 355 3.85 22.50 11.98
CA GLN A 355 2.87 23.31 12.71
C GLN A 355 3.51 24.51 13.41
N LEU A 356 4.71 24.37 13.96
CA LEU A 356 5.53 25.48 14.48
C LEU A 356 6.00 26.48 13.40
N GLY A 357 5.82 26.16 12.11
CA GLY A 357 6.27 26.98 10.98
C GLY A 357 7.74 26.78 10.58
N LEU A 358 8.44 25.87 11.26
CA LEU A 358 9.86 25.54 11.05
C LEU A 358 10.00 24.54 9.89
N VAL A 359 9.64 24.97 8.68
CA VAL A 359 9.62 24.13 7.47
C VAL A 359 11.00 23.58 7.14
N GLU A 360 12.06 24.35 7.37
CA GLU A 360 13.47 23.96 7.20
C GLU A 360 13.81 22.71 8.01
N TRP A 361 13.58 22.75 9.33
CA TRP A 361 13.78 21.61 10.22
C TRP A 361 12.81 20.46 9.91
N SER A 362 11.56 20.77 9.53
CA SER A 362 10.57 19.77 9.12
C SER A 362 11.03 18.93 7.92
N LEU A 363 11.70 19.54 6.93
CA LEU A 363 12.29 18.85 5.78
C LEU A 363 13.53 18.03 6.14
N ILE A 364 14.43 18.57 6.99
CA ILE A 364 15.64 17.87 7.45
C ILE A 364 15.28 16.62 8.26
N VAL A 365 14.32 16.75 9.18
CA VAL A 365 13.78 15.64 9.99
C VAL A 365 13.08 14.60 9.10
N LEU A 366 12.33 15.03 8.08
CA LEU A 366 11.67 14.10 7.16
C LEU A 366 12.67 13.30 6.32
N ASN A 367 13.79 13.90 5.89
CA ASN A 367 14.85 13.20 5.17
C ASN A 367 15.76 12.35 6.10
N ASN A 368 15.70 12.53 7.41
CA ASN A 368 16.35 11.63 8.38
C ASN A 368 15.40 10.53 8.88
N ALA A 369 14.17 10.45 8.37
CA ALA A 369 13.32 9.29 8.62
C ALA A 369 13.94 8.04 7.97
N PRO A 370 14.00 6.90 8.67
CA PRO A 370 14.18 5.61 8.01
C PRO A 370 12.93 5.32 7.16
N PHE A 371 13.12 4.57 6.07
CA PHE A 371 12.06 4.22 5.11
C PHE A 371 11.96 2.71 4.93
N LEU A 372 10.75 2.22 4.70
CA LEU A 372 10.48 0.84 4.31
C LEU A 372 10.75 0.67 2.81
N ARG A 373 11.19 -0.53 2.41
CA ARG A 373 11.18 -0.92 0.99
C ARG A 373 9.78 -1.44 0.67
N SER A 374 9.03 -0.66 -0.12
CA SER A 374 7.61 -0.83 -0.45
C SER A 374 7.15 -2.28 -0.67
N ASP A 375 6.36 -2.81 0.27
CA ASP A 375 4.90 -3.03 0.17
C ASP A 375 4.34 -3.93 -0.97
N THR A 376 3.25 -4.64 -0.66
CA THR A 376 2.34 -5.41 -1.55
C THR A 376 2.89 -6.66 -2.31
N LEU A 377 3.45 -7.63 -1.57
CA LEU A 377 3.82 -8.96 -2.11
C LEU A 377 2.65 -9.82 -2.64
N VAL A 378 1.40 -9.44 -2.37
CA VAL A 378 0.16 -10.13 -2.84
C VAL A 378 0.09 -10.21 -4.37
N ASP A 379 0.65 -9.22 -5.07
CA ASP A 379 0.55 -8.99 -6.53
C ASP A 379 1.29 -10.03 -7.42
N ARG A 380 1.52 -11.23 -6.89
CA ARG A 380 2.22 -12.35 -7.55
C ARG A 380 1.38 -13.63 -7.70
N ILE A 381 0.30 -13.81 -6.94
CA ILE A 381 -0.53 -15.03 -7.01
C ILE A 381 -1.69 -14.84 -8.00
N GLY A 382 -1.98 -15.82 -8.85
CA GLY A 382 -3.11 -15.76 -9.79
C GLY A 382 -2.91 -14.86 -11.01
N LYS A 383 -1.66 -14.45 -11.28
CA LYS A 383 -1.18 -13.88 -12.56
C LYS A 383 -0.73 -14.93 -13.59
N SER A 384 -0.95 -16.20 -13.31
CA SER A 384 -0.83 -17.29 -14.29
C SER A 384 -1.83 -17.11 -15.44
N LYS A 385 -1.55 -17.75 -16.58
CA LYS A 385 -2.47 -17.77 -17.73
C LYS A 385 -3.68 -18.63 -17.37
N TYR A 386 -4.82 -18.01 -17.11
CA TYR A 386 -6.11 -18.70 -16.97
C TYR A 386 -6.70 -19.00 -18.37
N GLN A 387 -7.42 -20.11 -18.53
CA GLN A 387 -8.03 -20.47 -19.82
C GLN A 387 -9.26 -19.62 -20.13
N ARG A 388 -10.10 -19.36 -19.13
CA ARG A 388 -11.29 -18.49 -19.22
C ARG A 388 -11.67 -17.93 -17.85
N VAL A 389 -12.47 -16.87 -17.85
CA VAL A 389 -13.14 -16.33 -16.65
C VAL A 389 -14.64 -16.58 -16.79
N THR A 390 -15.33 -16.89 -15.70
CA THR A 390 -16.80 -17.03 -15.72
C THR A 390 -17.48 -15.64 -15.74
N PRO A 391 -18.80 -15.56 -16.03
CA PRO A 391 -19.51 -14.28 -16.05
C PRO A 391 -19.42 -13.51 -14.72
N PRO A 392 -19.51 -12.17 -14.73
CA PRO A 392 -19.54 -11.37 -13.51
C PRO A 392 -20.79 -11.70 -12.66
N PRO A 393 -20.73 -11.52 -11.33
CA PRO A 393 -21.85 -11.76 -10.44
C PRO A 393 -23.01 -10.78 -10.69
N LEU A 394 -24.26 -11.21 -10.45
CA LEU A 394 -25.43 -10.32 -10.55
C LEU A 394 -25.40 -9.22 -9.48
N HIS A 395 -24.77 -9.50 -8.34
CA HIS A 395 -24.47 -8.55 -7.27
C HIS A 395 -22.95 -8.53 -7.01
N PRO A 396 -22.20 -7.63 -7.68
CA PRO A 396 -20.78 -7.43 -7.40
C PRO A 396 -20.58 -6.75 -6.04
N ASN A 397 -19.38 -6.92 -5.47
CA ASN A 397 -18.99 -6.23 -4.24
C ASN A 397 -18.62 -4.76 -4.59
N MET A 398 -18.75 -3.83 -3.65
CA MET A 398 -18.49 -2.40 -3.89
C MET A 398 -17.03 -2.14 -4.31
N VAL A 399 -16.07 -2.84 -3.71
CA VAL A 399 -14.64 -2.71 -4.03
C VAL A 399 -14.35 -2.99 -5.50
N THR A 400 -14.89 -4.09 -6.05
CA THR A 400 -14.69 -4.47 -7.45
C THR A 400 -15.28 -3.44 -8.42
N VAL A 401 -16.45 -2.86 -8.10
CA VAL A 401 -17.07 -1.81 -8.93
C VAL A 401 -16.26 -0.50 -8.88
N LEU A 402 -15.71 -0.14 -7.71
CA LEU A 402 -14.89 1.06 -7.59
C LEU A 402 -13.54 0.94 -8.30
N GLU A 403 -12.95 -0.26 -8.35
CA GLU A 403 -11.78 -0.53 -9.20
C GLU A 403 -12.13 -0.43 -10.70
N ASP A 404 -13.27 -1.01 -11.13
CA ASP A 404 -13.71 -0.95 -12.54
C ASP A 404 -13.94 0.51 -12.97
N GLU A 405 -14.59 1.33 -12.12
CA GLU A 405 -14.80 2.76 -12.38
C GLU A 405 -13.53 3.62 -12.28
N GLU A 406 -12.44 3.10 -11.73
CA GLU A 406 -11.13 3.74 -11.85
C GLU A 406 -10.52 3.48 -13.23
N ILE A 407 -10.54 2.20 -13.67
CA ILE A 407 -10.02 1.76 -14.98
C ILE A 407 -10.79 2.40 -16.14
N GLU A 408 -12.14 2.33 -16.14
CA GLU A 408 -12.99 2.94 -17.19
C GLU A 408 -12.75 4.45 -17.35
N PHE A 409 -12.35 5.14 -16.28
CA PHE A 409 -12.10 6.58 -16.27
C PHE A 409 -10.67 6.96 -16.70
N ASP A 410 -9.69 6.08 -16.51
CA ASP A 410 -8.35 6.29 -17.06
C ASP A 410 -8.34 6.08 -18.58
N GLU A 411 -9.23 5.22 -19.09
CA GLU A 411 -9.53 5.09 -20.52
C GLU A 411 -10.31 6.31 -21.11
N GLU A 412 -11.06 7.09 -20.32
CA GLU A 412 -11.79 8.27 -20.85
C GLU A 412 -10.83 9.31 -21.49
N PRO A 413 -11.10 9.77 -22.72
CA PRO A 413 -10.23 10.69 -23.45
C PRO A 413 -10.10 12.07 -22.76
N GLY A 414 -8.95 12.72 -22.93
CA GLY A 414 -8.68 14.01 -22.30
C GLY A 414 -7.21 14.43 -22.36
N ASP A 415 -6.83 15.28 -21.41
CA ASP A 415 -5.50 15.84 -21.24
C ASP A 415 -4.52 14.80 -20.68
N GLU A 416 -3.63 14.29 -21.53
CA GLU A 416 -2.62 13.29 -21.18
C GLU A 416 -1.67 13.76 -20.05
N GLN A 417 -1.48 15.08 -19.85
CA GLN A 417 -0.71 15.57 -18.71
C GLN A 417 -1.47 15.38 -17.39
N LEU A 418 -2.81 15.49 -17.39
CA LEU A 418 -3.65 15.27 -16.21
C LEU A 418 -3.83 13.78 -15.89
N LYS A 419 -3.79 12.90 -16.90
CA LYS A 419 -3.81 11.44 -16.72
C LYS A 419 -2.54 10.90 -16.05
N HIS A 420 -1.37 11.42 -16.42
CA HIS A 420 -0.08 10.85 -16.03
C HIS A 420 0.63 11.63 -14.90
N LEU A 421 -0.13 12.33 -14.06
CA LEU A 421 0.38 12.98 -12.85
C LEU A 421 0.92 11.94 -11.87
N THR A 422 2.20 12.05 -11.51
CA THR A 422 2.91 11.12 -10.61
C THR A 422 2.23 10.99 -9.24
N SER A 423 1.49 12.02 -8.80
CA SER A 423 0.65 12.01 -7.59
C SER A 423 -0.36 10.86 -7.55
N LEU A 424 -0.83 10.38 -8.71
CA LEU A 424 -1.81 9.29 -8.83
C LEU A 424 -1.18 7.91 -8.57
N GLN A 425 0.14 7.80 -8.72
CA GLN A 425 0.91 6.56 -8.55
C GLN A 425 1.62 6.48 -7.18
N LEU A 426 1.41 7.46 -6.29
CA LEU A 426 2.00 7.46 -4.96
C LEU A 426 1.24 6.51 -4.03
N ALA A 427 1.96 5.56 -3.46
CA ALA A 427 1.46 4.61 -2.46
C ALA A 427 2.32 4.63 -1.19
N GLY A 428 1.78 4.09 -0.10
CA GLY A 428 2.44 3.98 1.19
C GLY A 428 3.08 5.30 1.66
N GLU A 429 4.33 5.22 2.10
CA GLU A 429 5.07 6.35 2.66
C GLU A 429 5.18 7.55 1.71
N SER A 430 5.26 7.31 0.39
CA SER A 430 5.39 8.40 -0.60
C SER A 430 4.14 9.29 -0.65
N ALA A 431 2.96 8.70 -0.45
CA ALA A 431 1.69 9.43 -0.35
C ALA A 431 1.56 10.20 0.97
N GLU A 432 2.04 9.64 2.09
CA GLU A 432 2.09 10.34 3.37
C GLU A 432 2.99 11.59 3.31
N ILE A 433 4.19 11.45 2.73
CA ILE A 433 5.14 12.55 2.50
C ILE A 433 4.50 13.61 1.61
N PHE A 434 3.86 13.21 0.51
CA PHE A 434 3.15 14.14 -0.38
C PHE A 434 2.07 14.93 0.37
N SER A 435 1.25 14.27 1.20
CA SER A 435 0.24 14.95 2.03
C SER A 435 0.87 15.96 3.01
N MET A 436 2.02 15.62 3.61
CA MET A 436 2.78 16.53 4.46
C MET A 436 3.36 17.72 3.68
N LEU A 437 3.90 17.51 2.48
CA LEU A 437 4.41 18.57 1.61
C LEU A 437 3.29 19.49 1.11
N VAL A 438 2.10 18.97 0.77
CA VAL A 438 0.90 19.77 0.48
C VAL A 438 0.53 20.66 1.67
N SER A 439 0.57 20.13 2.90
CA SER A 439 0.30 20.91 4.10
C SER A 439 1.35 22.00 4.38
N MET A 440 2.58 21.88 3.86
CA MET A 440 3.58 22.95 3.90
C MET A 440 3.34 23.96 2.76
N TYR A 441 3.10 23.47 1.54
CA TYR A 441 2.78 24.26 0.36
C TYR A 441 1.60 25.21 0.59
N ARG A 442 0.51 24.76 1.22
CA ARG A 442 -0.65 25.63 1.54
C ARG A 442 -0.38 26.65 2.65
N LYS A 443 0.77 26.61 3.33
CA LYS A 443 1.21 27.64 4.28
C LYS A 443 2.18 28.67 3.67
N ILE A 444 3.12 28.25 2.82
CA ILE A 444 4.22 29.11 2.33
C ILE A 444 4.30 29.28 0.81
N GLY A 445 3.49 28.56 0.03
CA GLY A 445 3.51 28.56 -1.43
C GLY A 445 4.68 27.78 -2.03
N TRP A 446 4.56 27.45 -3.32
CA TRP A 446 5.52 26.57 -4.02
C TRP A 446 6.93 27.18 -4.10
N SER A 447 7.05 28.47 -4.46
CA SER A 447 8.36 29.13 -4.64
C SER A 447 9.21 29.07 -3.37
N ALA A 448 8.64 29.41 -2.20
CA ALA A 448 9.34 29.36 -0.93
C ALA A 448 9.65 27.92 -0.46
N LEU A 449 8.77 26.95 -0.75
CA LEU A 449 9.00 25.54 -0.42
C LEU A 449 10.12 24.93 -1.27
N ASN A 450 10.15 25.21 -2.57
CA ASN A 450 11.19 24.74 -3.48
C ASN A 450 12.54 25.42 -3.19
N ASP A 451 12.55 26.72 -2.85
CA ASP A 451 13.77 27.40 -2.43
C ASP A 451 14.35 26.79 -1.13
N LYS A 452 13.50 26.47 -0.14
CA LYS A 452 13.91 25.73 1.06
C LYS A 452 14.47 24.35 0.73
N LYS A 453 13.83 23.56 -0.15
CA LYS A 453 14.38 22.28 -0.63
C LYS A 453 15.78 22.47 -1.23
N SER A 454 15.93 23.37 -2.19
CA SER A 454 17.18 23.49 -2.96
C SER A 454 18.31 24.21 -2.24
N LYS A 455 18.02 25.08 -1.27
CA LYS A 455 19.05 25.66 -0.38
C LYS A 455 19.47 24.72 0.75
N ILE A 456 18.65 23.74 1.12
CA ILE A 456 18.93 22.82 2.24
C ILE A 456 19.29 21.43 1.72
N LEU A 457 18.31 20.64 1.29
CA LEU A 457 18.50 19.23 0.92
C LEU A 457 19.41 19.08 -0.30
N ASP A 458 19.20 19.88 -1.36
CA ASP A 458 20.03 19.75 -2.56
C ASP A 458 21.48 20.21 -2.31
N GLN A 459 21.72 21.19 -1.43
CA GLN A 459 23.08 21.60 -1.04
C GLN A 459 23.79 20.53 -0.21
N LEU A 460 23.11 19.92 0.79
CA LEU A 460 23.69 18.85 1.59
C LEU A 460 23.99 17.60 0.75
N ALA A 461 23.20 17.35 -0.31
CA ALA A 461 23.40 16.22 -1.22
C ALA A 461 24.45 16.44 -2.31
N LEU A 462 24.78 17.70 -2.68
CA LEU A 462 25.86 17.99 -3.64
C LEU A 462 27.21 17.44 -3.16
N ALA A 463 27.47 17.46 -1.85
CA ALA A 463 28.67 16.89 -1.25
C ALA A 463 28.81 15.39 -1.55
N VAL A 464 27.79 14.59 -1.19
CA VAL A 464 27.78 13.13 -1.40
C VAL A 464 27.89 12.80 -2.90
N ARG A 465 27.12 13.51 -3.75
CA ARG A 465 27.17 13.35 -5.22
C ARG A 465 28.55 13.69 -5.79
N SER A 466 29.26 14.66 -5.23
CA SER A 466 30.64 14.99 -5.65
C SER A 466 31.65 13.92 -5.25
N ARG A 467 31.48 13.34 -4.05
CA ARG A 467 32.30 12.26 -3.50
C ARG A 467 32.15 10.98 -4.32
N GLN A 468 30.91 10.52 -4.55
CA GLN A 468 30.60 9.38 -5.42
C GLN A 468 31.19 9.53 -6.82
N ARG A 469 31.14 10.74 -7.40
CA ARG A 469 31.72 11.03 -8.73
C ARG A 469 33.25 10.95 -8.74
N ASN A 470 33.90 11.42 -7.67
CA ASN A 470 35.35 11.34 -7.53
C ASN A 470 35.81 9.88 -7.30
N GLU A 471 35.12 9.14 -6.44
CA GLU A 471 35.37 7.72 -6.19
C GLU A 471 35.15 6.88 -7.46
N SER A 472 34.10 7.16 -8.24
CA SER A 472 33.86 6.54 -9.57
C SER A 472 34.97 6.82 -10.58
N ASN A 473 35.50 8.05 -10.60
CA ASN A 473 36.63 8.42 -11.46
C ASN A 473 37.94 7.74 -11.01
N SER A 474 38.13 7.53 -9.71
CA SER A 474 39.32 6.88 -9.14
C SER A 474 39.39 5.36 -9.40
N GLN A 475 38.30 4.72 -9.82
CA GLN A 475 38.26 3.30 -10.17
C GLN A 475 38.55 3.02 -11.65
N GLN A 476 38.87 4.03 -12.47
CA GLN A 476 39.36 3.77 -13.84
C GLN A 476 40.84 3.39 -13.84
N PRO A 477 41.25 2.26 -14.46
CA PRO A 477 42.66 1.87 -14.51
C PRO A 477 43.46 2.83 -15.38
N THR A 478 44.55 3.36 -14.84
CA THR A 478 45.45 4.32 -15.50
C THR A 478 46.08 3.72 -16.76
N LYS A 479 45.55 4.07 -17.94
CA LYS A 479 46.22 3.77 -19.21
C LYS A 479 47.43 4.69 -19.38
N THR A 480 48.55 4.08 -19.75
CA THR A 480 49.87 4.73 -19.80
C THR A 480 49.98 5.77 -20.91
N THR A 481 50.86 6.75 -20.67
CA THR A 481 51.14 7.87 -21.58
C THR A 481 51.68 7.40 -22.94
N THR A 482 51.08 7.89 -24.03
CA THR A 482 51.74 7.96 -25.34
C THR A 482 51.54 9.35 -25.93
N THR A 483 52.63 10.00 -26.32
CA THR A 483 52.63 11.38 -26.83
C THR A 483 52.37 11.45 -28.32
N THR A 484 51.41 12.28 -28.75
CA THR A 484 51.41 12.87 -30.11
C THR A 484 50.93 14.32 -30.06
N THR A 485 51.72 15.23 -30.62
CA THR A 485 51.45 16.67 -30.68
C THR A 485 50.49 17.03 -31.82
N THR A 486 49.69 18.11 -31.69
CA THR A 486 49.63 19.25 -32.66
C THR A 486 48.55 20.30 -32.31
N GLN A 487 49.04 21.46 -31.85
CA GLN A 487 48.49 22.84 -32.05
C GLN A 487 47.09 23.22 -31.50
N GLN A 488 46.81 24.53 -31.59
CA GLN A 488 45.78 25.32 -30.88
C GLN A 488 44.68 25.78 -31.87
N ILE A 489 43.52 26.28 -31.43
CA ILE A 489 43.25 27.71 -31.14
C ILE A 489 41.88 27.84 -30.41
N PRO A 490 41.68 28.80 -29.48
CA PRO A 490 40.48 28.84 -28.61
C PRO A 490 39.38 29.81 -29.08
N THR A 491 38.14 29.56 -28.64
CA THR A 491 37.05 30.56 -28.60
C THR A 491 36.28 30.49 -27.28
N ASN A 492 35.97 31.66 -26.72
CA ASN A 492 35.05 31.81 -25.59
C ASN A 492 33.64 32.11 -26.11
N THR A 493 32.63 31.51 -25.49
CA THR A 493 31.31 32.12 -25.28
C THR A 493 30.77 31.72 -23.91
N LYS A 494 29.87 32.54 -23.36
CA LYS A 494 29.28 32.36 -22.03
C LYS A 494 27.85 31.81 -22.10
N ASP A 495 27.32 31.56 -20.91
CA ASP A 495 25.90 31.56 -20.53
C ASP A 495 25.10 30.29 -20.86
N GLY A 496 24.16 29.94 -19.97
CA GLY A 496 23.28 28.78 -20.08
C GLY A 496 23.32 27.85 -18.85
N HIS A 497 22.49 28.12 -17.84
CA HIS A 497 22.18 27.11 -16.81
C HIS A 497 21.46 25.92 -17.46
N ASN A 498 21.86 24.69 -17.11
CA ASN A 498 21.07 23.49 -17.38
C ASN A 498 21.19 22.51 -16.20
N THR A 499 20.11 22.38 -15.43
CA THR A 499 19.95 21.37 -14.37
C THR A 499 19.32 20.11 -14.95
N SER A 500 20.12 19.29 -15.63
CA SER A 500 19.65 18.02 -16.21
C SER A 500 19.56 16.92 -15.15
N SER A 501 18.33 16.55 -14.78
CA SER A 501 18.07 15.30 -14.07
C SER A 501 18.16 14.11 -15.05
N PRO A 502 18.76 12.97 -14.67
CA PRO A 502 18.87 11.81 -15.54
C PRO A 502 17.53 11.07 -15.63
N VAL A 503 16.91 11.08 -16.82
CA VAL A 503 15.79 10.19 -17.15
C VAL A 503 16.36 8.90 -17.76
N ASN A 504 16.12 7.76 -17.11
CA ASN A 504 16.46 6.45 -17.67
C ASN A 504 15.53 6.16 -18.87
N ARG A 505 16.02 6.41 -20.08
CA ARG A 505 15.36 6.00 -21.32
C ARG A 505 15.62 4.51 -21.56
N ILE A 506 14.56 3.72 -21.62
CA ILE A 506 14.64 2.30 -22.00
C ILE A 506 15.20 2.20 -23.42
N GLN A 507 16.19 1.35 -23.63
CA GLN A 507 16.79 1.12 -24.94
C GLN A 507 15.88 0.21 -25.78
N ALA A 508 15.24 0.79 -26.79
CA ALA A 508 14.80 0.04 -27.96
C ALA A 508 15.99 -0.04 -28.95
N THR A 509 16.19 -1.20 -29.56
CA THR A 509 17.28 -1.43 -30.53
C THR A 509 16.85 -0.99 -31.93
N GLU A 510 17.31 0.18 -32.37
CA GLU A 510 17.23 0.58 -33.78
C GLU A 510 18.46 0.07 -34.54
N ASN A 511 18.24 -0.76 -35.56
CA ASN A 511 19.20 -0.95 -36.65
C ASN A 511 18.80 0.02 -37.77
N THR A 512 19.59 1.06 -37.99
CA THR A 512 19.39 2.01 -39.08
C THR A 512 20.05 1.52 -40.36
N GLU A 513 19.31 1.43 -41.46
CA GLU A 513 19.85 1.72 -42.79
C GLU A 513 19.09 2.92 -43.38
N ALA A 514 19.82 3.84 -44.01
CA ALA A 514 19.29 5.11 -44.47
C ALA A 514 19.86 5.48 -45.84
N THR A 515 18.98 5.79 -46.80
CA THR A 515 19.35 6.36 -48.10
C THR A 515 18.38 7.44 -48.55
N ASN A 516 18.63 8.66 -48.07
CA ASN A 516 18.77 9.91 -48.83
C ASN A 516 17.68 10.47 -49.79
N THR A 517 17.74 11.80 -49.88
CA THR A 517 17.41 12.70 -51.01
C THR A 517 15.94 13.00 -51.36
N ASP A 518 15.55 14.22 -50.97
CA ASP A 518 15.06 15.33 -51.81
C ASP A 518 13.84 15.13 -52.75
N GLY A 519 12.81 15.96 -52.58
CA GLY A 519 11.69 16.07 -53.53
C GLY A 519 10.64 17.11 -53.11
N SER A 520 10.62 18.25 -53.78
CA SER A 520 9.75 19.41 -53.51
C SER A 520 8.29 19.27 -53.98
N ASP A 521 7.41 20.01 -53.29
CA ASP A 521 6.23 20.73 -53.80
C ASP A 521 4.91 20.03 -54.22
N SER A 522 3.85 20.49 -53.53
CA SER A 522 2.58 21.02 -54.06
C SER A 522 1.33 20.12 -54.28
N HIS A 523 0.18 20.74 -53.99
CA HIS A 523 -1.16 20.65 -54.62
C HIS A 523 -1.79 19.28 -55.03
N ALA A 524 -3.08 19.00 -54.84
CA ALA A 524 -4.19 19.77 -54.21
C ALA A 524 -5.38 18.84 -53.85
N GLN A 525 -6.55 19.44 -53.57
CA GLN A 525 -7.86 18.84 -53.25
C GLN A 525 -8.33 17.83 -54.33
N ILE A 526 -9.27 16.92 -54.04
CA ILE A 526 -10.73 17.16 -54.13
C ILE A 526 -11.54 16.04 -53.41
N GLU A 527 -12.67 16.44 -52.81
CA GLU A 527 -13.99 15.78 -52.59
C GLU A 527 -14.13 14.26 -52.91
N GLU A 528 -14.95 13.40 -52.30
CA GLU A 528 -15.92 13.38 -51.17
C GLU A 528 -16.55 11.96 -51.20
N SER A 529 -17.19 11.56 -50.09
CA SER A 529 -18.41 10.73 -49.98
C SER A 529 -18.35 9.27 -49.49
N ASN A 530 -19.44 8.89 -48.81
CA ASN A 530 -19.92 7.55 -48.47
C ASN A 530 -19.11 6.66 -47.50
N ALA A 531 -19.40 6.85 -46.20
CA ALA A 531 -19.60 5.74 -45.25
C ALA A 531 -20.97 5.04 -45.55
N PRO A 532 -21.40 3.92 -44.90
CA PRO A 532 -20.85 3.29 -43.69
C PRO A 532 -20.83 1.72 -43.71
N LYS A 533 -20.69 1.11 -42.50
CA LYS A 533 -20.93 -0.31 -42.14
C LYS A 533 -19.85 -1.32 -42.61
N GLU A 534 -19.61 -2.49 -42.02
CA GLU A 534 -19.85 -3.17 -40.73
C GLU A 534 -19.28 -4.61 -40.94
N GLY A 535 -18.45 -5.12 -40.02
CA GLY A 535 -18.55 -6.51 -39.54
C GLY A 535 -18.05 -7.74 -40.35
N LEU A 536 -17.18 -8.54 -39.69
CA LEU A 536 -16.81 -9.94 -39.97
C LEU A 536 -16.06 -10.17 -41.32
N TRP A 537 -15.34 -11.27 -41.60
CA TRP A 537 -15.14 -12.61 -40.99
C TRP A 537 -13.62 -12.93 -40.87
N HIS A 538 -13.15 -13.67 -39.86
CA HIS A 538 -12.75 -15.10 -39.86
C HIS A 538 -11.86 -15.62 -41.02
N GLU A 539 -10.80 -16.35 -40.62
CA GLU A 539 -10.16 -17.55 -41.22
C GLU A 539 -10.01 -17.74 -42.74
N GLU A 540 -8.82 -18.20 -43.15
CA GLU A 540 -8.71 -19.42 -43.96
C GLU A 540 -7.33 -20.11 -43.80
N ASP A 541 -7.27 -21.42 -44.08
CA ASP A 541 -6.09 -22.30 -43.90
C ASP A 541 -5.10 -22.26 -45.08
N VAL A 542 -3.89 -22.81 -44.88
CA VAL A 542 -3.05 -23.32 -45.97
C VAL A 542 -2.45 -24.69 -45.60
N THR A 543 -2.72 -25.71 -46.41
CA THR A 543 -2.17 -27.07 -46.29
C THR A 543 -1.34 -27.45 -47.51
N SER A 544 -0.28 -28.25 -47.33
CA SER A 544 0.39 -28.97 -48.42
C SER A 544 1.24 -30.15 -47.91
N GLU A 545 1.11 -31.31 -48.56
CA GLU A 545 1.93 -32.52 -48.42
C GLU A 545 3.30 -32.35 -49.13
N GLY A 546 4.37 -33.15 -48.97
CA GLY A 546 4.66 -34.33 -48.12
C GLY A 546 6.18 -34.37 -47.80
N SER A 547 6.96 -35.46 -47.83
CA SER A 547 6.71 -36.91 -48.02
C SER A 547 7.99 -37.73 -47.70
N ASP A 548 7.82 -38.96 -47.21
CA ASP A 548 8.65 -40.19 -47.29
C ASP A 548 10.18 -40.20 -47.03
N ILE A 549 10.62 -41.06 -46.09
CA ILE A 549 11.59 -42.18 -46.29
C ILE A 549 11.74 -43.05 -45.01
N GLU A 550 11.97 -44.36 -45.19
CA GLU A 550 12.13 -45.42 -44.17
C GLU A 550 13.62 -45.72 -43.84
N ASP A 551 14.05 -46.52 -42.85
CA ASP A 551 13.42 -47.34 -41.78
C ASP A 551 14.38 -47.28 -40.53
N ASP A 552 14.64 -48.20 -39.58
CA ASP A 552 14.29 -49.60 -39.21
C ASP A 552 14.49 -49.77 -37.67
N SER A 553 14.05 -50.90 -37.12
CA SER A 553 14.56 -51.61 -35.93
C SER A 553 14.00 -51.27 -34.53
N HIS A 554 13.32 -52.27 -33.97
CA HIS A 554 12.84 -52.40 -32.58
C HIS A 554 13.71 -53.41 -31.79
N GLN A 555 13.31 -53.64 -30.52
CA GLN A 555 13.61 -54.82 -29.66
C GLN A 555 14.93 -54.80 -28.86
N GLN A 556 15.08 -55.54 -27.75
CA GLN A 556 14.23 -55.87 -26.57
C GLN A 556 15.14 -56.62 -25.55
N GLU A 557 14.65 -56.85 -24.32
CA GLU A 557 15.10 -57.96 -23.42
C GLU A 557 16.52 -57.90 -22.75
N ASP A 558 16.77 -58.45 -21.55
CA ASP A 558 15.85 -58.85 -20.44
C ASP A 558 16.52 -58.95 -19.04
N SER A 559 15.77 -58.56 -17.99
CA SER A 559 15.72 -59.14 -16.62
C SER A 559 16.87 -59.20 -15.57
N LYS A 560 16.42 -59.15 -14.29
CA LYS A 560 16.93 -59.83 -13.04
C LYS A 560 18.25 -59.31 -12.40
N LYS A 561 18.46 -59.34 -11.07
CA LYS A 561 17.57 -59.54 -9.88
C LYS A 561 18.22 -59.09 -8.55
N ASP A 562 17.37 -58.81 -7.56
CA ASP A 562 17.46 -58.97 -6.09
C ASP A 562 18.74 -58.61 -5.24
N ASP A 563 18.52 -57.69 -4.28
CA ASP A 563 18.71 -57.82 -2.81
C ASP A 563 20.06 -57.68 -2.03
N THR A 564 19.86 -57.19 -0.79
CA THR A 564 20.68 -57.24 0.45
C THR A 564 21.91 -56.32 0.68
N VAL A 565 21.69 -55.37 1.60
CA VAL A 565 22.64 -54.79 2.60
C VAL A 565 22.78 -55.73 3.83
N PRO A 566 23.61 -55.51 4.90
CA PRO A 566 24.52 -54.38 5.24
C PRO A 566 25.91 -54.77 5.86
N VAL A 567 26.62 -53.78 6.46
CA VAL A 567 27.58 -53.85 7.61
C VAL A 567 29.12 -53.86 7.37
N ASP A 568 29.69 -52.64 7.39
CA ASP A 568 30.78 -52.12 8.29
C ASP A 568 32.26 -52.65 8.28
N LEU A 569 33.14 -51.84 8.90
CA LEU A 569 34.53 -52.05 9.40
C LEU A 569 35.75 -52.02 8.45
N GLY A 570 36.32 -50.81 8.27
CA GLY A 570 37.53 -50.37 9.00
C GLY A 570 38.97 -50.84 8.62
N SER A 571 39.89 -49.85 8.52
CA SER A 571 41.37 -49.92 8.72
C SER A 571 42.24 -50.72 7.72
N GLU A 572 43.55 -50.49 7.52
CA GLU A 572 44.44 -49.31 7.71
C GLU A 572 45.73 -49.45 6.85
N THR A 573 46.43 -48.32 6.63
CA THR A 573 47.87 -48.13 6.30
C THR A 573 48.74 -49.22 5.64
N THR A 574 49.55 -48.79 4.65
CA THR A 574 51.02 -48.90 4.72
C THR A 574 51.69 -47.60 4.24
N THR A 575 52.87 -47.29 4.77
CA THR A 575 53.59 -46.01 4.59
C THR A 575 55.06 -46.23 4.22
N GLU A 576 55.61 -45.40 3.33
CA GLU A 576 57.07 -45.14 3.28
C GLU A 576 57.37 -43.64 3.09
N SER A 577 58.60 -43.24 3.45
CA SER A 577 59.14 -41.87 3.54
C SER A 577 60.69 -41.96 3.58
N PRO A 578 61.53 -40.90 3.81
CA PRO A 578 61.26 -39.47 4.01
C PRO A 578 62.26 -38.43 3.38
N SER A 579 61.77 -37.25 2.98
CA SER A 579 62.41 -35.91 3.19
C SER A 579 63.79 -35.60 2.51
N PRO A 580 64.38 -34.37 2.64
CA PRO A 580 63.88 -33.12 3.25
C PRO A 580 64.07 -31.80 2.42
N SER A 581 63.35 -30.75 2.84
CA SER A 581 63.68 -29.31 2.66
C SER A 581 63.57 -28.70 1.24
N ASN A 582 63.23 -27.41 1.04
CA ASN A 582 62.96 -26.33 2.00
C ASN A 582 62.04 -25.21 1.43
N GLN A 583 61.55 -24.32 2.30
CA GLN A 583 60.90 -23.02 2.01
C GLN A 583 59.54 -23.01 1.25
N LEU A 584 58.44 -22.91 2.00
CA LEU A 584 57.45 -21.81 1.93
C LEU A 584 56.29 -22.04 2.92
N GLN A 585 56.43 -21.59 4.17
CA GLN A 585 55.33 -21.53 5.13
C GLN A 585 55.59 -20.49 6.23
N GLU A 586 54.97 -19.31 6.12
CA GLU A 586 54.59 -18.45 7.26
C GLU A 586 53.64 -17.33 6.80
N LEU A 587 52.93 -16.71 7.75
CA LEU A 587 52.07 -15.53 7.56
C LEU A 587 50.82 -15.67 6.65
N GLN A 588 49.93 -16.59 6.98
CA GLN A 588 48.49 -16.32 6.93
C GLN A 588 47.86 -16.52 8.32
N GLN A 589 47.95 -15.48 9.15
CA GLN A 589 47.02 -15.34 10.28
C GLN A 589 45.66 -14.89 9.72
N PRO A 590 44.53 -15.39 10.23
CA PRO A 590 43.26 -14.70 10.04
C PRO A 590 43.39 -13.30 10.65
N LEU A 591 43.10 -12.25 9.88
CA LEU A 591 42.89 -10.92 10.44
C LEU A 591 41.64 -10.99 11.32
N ALA A 592 41.85 -11.20 12.62
CA ALA A 592 40.77 -11.16 13.60
C ALA A 592 40.13 -9.77 13.53
N ALA A 593 38.89 -9.73 13.03
CA ALA A 593 38.14 -8.49 12.94
C ALA A 593 38.02 -7.89 14.35
N LEU A 594 38.67 -6.74 14.56
CA LEU A 594 38.54 -5.99 15.80
C LEU A 594 37.03 -5.73 16.01
N PRO A 595 36.45 -6.11 17.16
CA PRO A 595 35.03 -5.90 17.39
C PRO A 595 34.75 -4.40 17.33
N ARG A 596 34.05 -3.95 16.28
CA ARG A 596 33.63 -2.55 16.11
C ARG A 596 32.94 -2.13 17.42
N GLN A 597 33.51 -1.15 18.12
CA GLN A 597 32.98 -0.73 19.42
C GLN A 597 31.53 -0.27 19.23
N ARG A 598 30.62 -0.82 20.04
CA ARG A 598 29.22 -0.42 20.04
C ARG A 598 29.15 1.08 20.33
N ILE A 599 28.64 1.86 19.38
CA ILE A 599 28.52 3.32 19.53
C ILE A 599 27.60 3.60 20.73
N GLU A 600 28.17 4.07 21.83
CA GLU A 600 27.40 4.54 22.99
C GLU A 600 26.75 5.87 22.62
N ARG A 601 25.45 5.84 22.29
CA ARG A 601 24.70 7.05 21.95
C ARG A 601 24.61 7.98 23.16
N VAL A 602 24.81 9.27 22.91
CA VAL A 602 24.63 10.34 23.91
C VAL A 602 23.19 10.32 24.41
N LYS A 603 22.98 10.40 25.73
CA LYS A 603 21.64 10.52 26.30
C LYS A 603 21.06 11.91 26.01
N PHE A 604 19.94 11.96 25.30
CA PHE A 604 19.20 13.21 25.05
C PHE A 604 18.65 13.81 26.36
N ASP A 605 18.65 15.14 26.46
CA ASP A 605 18.14 15.90 27.61
C ASP A 605 17.01 16.82 27.18
N GLU A 606 15.79 16.35 27.40
CA GLU A 606 14.51 16.98 27.04
C GLU A 606 14.37 18.41 27.59
N ASN A 607 15.03 18.71 28.70
CA ASN A 607 14.88 19.96 29.44
C ASN A 607 15.58 21.14 28.76
N LYS A 608 16.58 20.87 27.91
CA LYS A 608 17.33 21.90 27.16
C LYS A 608 16.56 22.47 25.96
N LEU A 609 15.46 21.83 25.54
CA LEU A 609 14.73 22.26 24.36
C LEU A 609 13.84 23.46 24.69
N ASN A 610 14.34 24.65 24.40
CA ASN A 610 13.60 25.91 24.38
C ASN A 610 13.47 26.43 22.94
N LEU A 611 12.62 27.44 22.72
CA LEU A 611 12.45 28.04 21.39
C LEU A 611 13.69 28.81 20.93
N ASP A 612 14.38 29.49 21.85
CA ASP A 612 15.57 30.31 21.55
C ASP A 612 16.79 29.44 21.20
N ASP A 613 17.03 28.37 21.96
CA ASP A 613 18.16 27.43 21.78
C ASP A 613 17.86 26.33 20.73
N LEU A 614 16.68 26.35 20.09
CA LEU A 614 16.16 25.21 19.32
C LEU A 614 17.08 24.79 18.16
N LYS A 615 17.81 25.74 17.56
CA LYS A 615 18.78 25.46 16.50
C LYS A 615 19.83 24.46 16.97
N ASP A 616 20.54 24.78 18.05
CA ASP A 616 21.71 24.04 18.50
C ASP A 616 21.32 22.66 19.06
N VAL A 617 20.12 22.59 19.67
CA VAL A 617 19.48 21.32 20.05
C VAL A 617 19.20 20.46 18.82
N MET A 618 18.67 21.02 17.73
CA MET A 618 18.35 20.26 16.51
C MET A 618 19.60 19.88 15.69
N GLU A 619 20.63 20.73 15.60
CA GLU A 619 21.94 20.34 15.01
C GLU A 619 22.52 19.13 15.75
N SER A 620 22.63 19.24 17.08
CA SER A 620 23.15 18.16 17.93
C SER A 620 22.30 16.89 17.84
N PHE A 621 20.97 17.02 17.73
CA PHE A 621 20.06 15.88 17.57
C PHE A 621 20.28 15.14 16.26
N ILE A 622 20.38 15.84 15.13
CA ILE A 622 20.55 15.20 13.81
C ILE A 622 21.91 14.50 13.73
N ASP A 623 22.97 15.04 14.31
CA ASP A 623 24.30 14.39 14.31
C ASP A 623 24.35 13.14 15.23
N ASN A 624 23.63 13.14 16.36
CA ASN A 624 23.62 12.01 17.29
C ASN A 624 22.60 10.91 16.96
N PHE A 625 21.52 11.23 16.24
CA PHE A 625 20.41 10.30 16.00
C PHE A 625 19.91 10.21 14.54
N GLY A 626 20.35 11.10 13.63
CA GLY A 626 20.00 11.02 12.20
C GLY A 626 20.61 9.80 11.50
N LEU A 627 20.31 9.58 10.22
CA LEU A 627 20.76 8.36 9.51
C LEU A 627 22.30 8.28 9.41
N GLU A 628 22.96 9.43 9.23
CA GLU A 628 24.42 9.56 9.25
C GLU A 628 25.07 9.27 10.63
N SER A 629 24.27 9.24 11.72
CA SER A 629 24.77 8.87 13.06
C SER A 629 25.32 7.44 13.12
N THR A 630 24.93 6.59 12.17
CA THR A 630 25.43 5.22 12.01
C THR A 630 26.88 5.14 11.49
N LYS A 631 27.38 6.20 10.85
CA LYS A 631 28.74 6.23 10.27
C LYS A 631 29.75 6.78 11.28
N GLU A 632 30.99 6.27 11.19
CA GLU A 632 32.15 6.76 11.94
C GLU A 632 32.31 8.28 11.77
N LEU A 633 32.54 8.99 12.89
CA LEU A 633 32.63 10.47 12.93
C LEU A 633 33.64 11.05 11.93
N GLU A 634 34.77 10.37 11.74
CA GLU A 634 35.84 10.77 10.82
C GLU A 634 35.44 10.69 9.32
N ARG A 635 34.34 10.00 8.99
CA ARG A 635 33.84 9.89 7.61
C ARG A 635 32.75 10.90 7.26
N ARG A 636 32.26 11.69 8.23
CA ARG A 636 31.11 12.61 8.08
C ARG A 636 31.55 13.97 7.50
N ASP A 637 31.09 14.28 6.29
CA ASP A 637 31.36 15.55 5.62
C ASP A 637 30.35 16.64 6.07
N TYR A 638 30.74 17.57 6.95
CA TYR A 638 29.85 18.61 7.45
C TYR A 638 29.75 19.83 6.53
N HIS A 639 28.53 20.33 6.35
CA HIS A 639 28.22 21.48 5.50
C HIS A 639 27.41 22.54 6.27
N ASN A 640 27.75 23.81 6.03
CA ASN A 640 27.08 24.97 6.65
C ASN A 640 26.03 25.51 5.68
N VAL A 641 24.75 25.22 5.94
CA VAL A 641 23.60 25.71 5.19
C VAL A 641 23.23 27.11 5.67
N GLN A 642 22.93 28.03 4.76
CA GLN A 642 22.44 29.37 5.07
C GLN A 642 21.27 29.78 4.14
N LEU A 643 20.16 30.21 4.74
CA LEU A 643 18.93 30.62 4.06
C LEU A 643 18.24 31.76 4.84
N GLY A 644 18.61 33.01 4.53
CA GLY A 644 18.09 34.17 5.25
C GLY A 644 18.45 34.12 6.74
N ASN A 645 17.45 34.02 7.61
CA ASN A 645 17.65 33.90 9.06
C ASN A 645 18.00 32.46 9.49
N PHE A 646 17.76 31.45 8.65
CA PHE A 646 18.14 30.07 8.95
C PHE A 646 19.63 29.86 8.67
N SER A 647 20.36 29.31 9.65
CA SER A 647 21.70 28.80 9.47
C SER A 647 21.85 27.51 10.25
N ALA A 648 22.42 26.46 9.63
CA ALA A 648 22.66 25.19 10.30
C ALA A 648 23.95 24.51 9.82
N ARG A 649 24.74 23.93 10.72
CA ARG A 649 25.82 22.99 10.40
C ARG A 649 25.28 21.56 10.51
N LEU A 650 25.28 20.83 9.39
CA LEU A 650 24.70 19.49 9.31
C LEU A 650 25.62 18.53 8.54
N PRO A 651 25.53 17.21 8.77
CA PRO A 651 26.21 16.24 7.92
C PRO A 651 25.63 16.26 6.50
N ALA A 652 26.47 15.97 5.50
CA ALA A 652 26.03 15.68 4.14
C ALA A 652 25.09 14.46 4.12
N ILE A 653 24.03 14.53 3.33
CA ILE A 653 22.95 13.52 3.30
C ILE A 653 22.59 13.15 1.86
N GLU A 654 22.18 11.91 1.65
CA GLU A 654 21.46 11.53 0.44
C GLU A 654 19.98 11.92 0.56
N ILE A 655 19.37 12.37 -0.54
CA ILE A 655 17.93 12.66 -0.55
C ILE A 655 17.18 11.36 -0.81
N HIS A 656 16.24 11.01 0.07
CA HIS A 656 15.53 9.75 -0.08
C HIS A 656 14.55 9.77 -1.27
N ARG A 657 14.55 8.69 -2.06
CA ARG A 657 13.70 8.52 -3.25
C ARG A 657 12.22 8.83 -2.98
N ASN A 658 11.68 8.43 -1.83
CA ASN A 658 10.28 8.69 -1.47
C ASN A 658 9.98 10.19 -1.33
N ILE A 659 10.96 10.99 -0.89
CA ILE A 659 10.89 12.46 -0.81
C ILE A 659 11.08 13.09 -2.19
N GLU A 660 12.06 12.64 -2.98
CA GLU A 660 12.24 13.14 -4.35
C GLU A 660 10.99 12.89 -5.22
N LEU A 661 10.36 11.71 -5.12
CA LEU A 661 9.09 11.38 -5.79
C LEU A 661 7.94 12.26 -5.32
N ALA A 662 7.78 12.46 -4.00
CA ALA A 662 6.71 13.30 -3.47
C ALA A 662 6.86 14.79 -3.85
N PHE A 663 8.09 15.31 -3.88
CA PHE A 663 8.37 16.65 -4.41
C PHE A 663 8.13 16.75 -5.92
N HIS A 664 8.46 15.71 -6.69
CA HIS A 664 8.22 15.68 -8.14
C HIS A 664 6.72 15.67 -8.46
N ALA A 665 5.95 14.83 -7.75
CA ALA A 665 4.50 14.81 -7.84
C ALA A 665 3.86 16.16 -7.45
N LEU A 666 4.32 16.79 -6.37
CA LEU A 666 3.82 18.11 -5.97
C LEU A 666 4.16 19.20 -7.00
N PHE A 667 5.35 19.16 -7.61
CA PHE A 667 5.70 20.06 -8.69
C PHE A 667 4.79 19.89 -9.91
N GLN A 668 4.51 18.64 -10.32
CA GLN A 668 3.59 18.36 -11.44
C GLN A 668 2.17 18.85 -11.14
N ASP A 669 1.62 18.51 -9.98
CA ASP A 669 0.27 18.92 -9.56
C ASP A 669 0.15 20.46 -9.50
N VAL A 670 1.09 21.15 -8.84
CA VAL A 670 1.09 22.62 -8.75
C VAL A 670 1.21 23.24 -10.15
N LYS A 671 2.10 22.74 -11.00
CA LYS A 671 2.27 23.26 -12.37
C LYS A 671 1.00 23.08 -13.20
N ALA A 672 0.41 21.90 -13.20
CA ALA A 672 -0.82 21.61 -13.95
C ALA A 672 -1.98 22.52 -13.49
N PHE A 673 -2.12 22.73 -12.18
CA PHE A 673 -3.10 23.66 -11.62
C PHE A 673 -2.83 25.12 -12.03
N GLN A 674 -1.57 25.57 -11.95
CA GLN A 674 -1.20 26.94 -12.36
C GLN A 674 -1.45 27.19 -13.84
N THR A 675 -1.02 26.29 -14.73
CA THR A 675 -1.27 26.40 -16.18
C THR A 675 -2.77 26.40 -16.51
N TRP A 676 -3.59 25.60 -15.82
CA TRP A 676 -5.06 25.66 -15.97
C TRP A 676 -5.65 27.01 -15.53
N ARG A 677 -5.13 27.62 -14.46
CA ARG A 677 -5.59 28.94 -13.98
C ARG A 677 -5.16 30.08 -14.89
N GLU A 678 -3.93 30.06 -15.38
CA GLU A 678 -3.43 31.00 -16.40
C GLU A 678 -4.27 30.90 -17.68
N GLU A 679 -4.59 29.67 -18.15
CA GLU A 679 -5.55 29.42 -19.23
C GLU A 679 -6.93 30.03 -18.96
N GLU A 680 -7.48 29.83 -17.76
CA GLU A 680 -8.81 30.31 -17.38
C GLU A 680 -8.86 31.85 -17.35
N GLU A 681 -7.83 32.50 -16.81
CA GLU A 681 -7.72 33.96 -16.72
C GLU A 681 -7.47 34.61 -18.09
N VAL A 682 -6.58 34.05 -18.92
CA VAL A 682 -6.35 34.54 -20.29
C VAL A 682 -7.62 34.43 -21.14
N ARG A 683 -8.36 33.33 -21.05
CA ARG A 683 -9.60 33.17 -21.83
C ARG A 683 -10.75 34.03 -21.30
N LYS A 684 -10.84 34.30 -19.99
CA LYS A 684 -11.76 35.32 -19.43
C LYS A 684 -11.46 36.71 -19.98
N ALA A 685 -10.18 37.12 -19.96
CA ALA A 685 -9.75 38.42 -20.47
C ALA A 685 -10.00 38.57 -21.98
N ALA A 686 -9.76 37.52 -22.77
CA ALA A 686 -10.00 37.51 -24.21
C ALA A 686 -11.49 37.56 -24.63
N LEU A 687 -12.41 37.22 -23.71
CA LEU A 687 -13.85 37.17 -23.96
C LEU A 687 -14.62 38.36 -23.35
N ASP A 688 -13.92 39.25 -22.62
CA ASP A 688 -14.38 40.56 -22.08
C ASP A 688 -15.74 40.55 -21.32
N ILE A 689 -16.14 39.37 -20.82
CA ILE A 689 -17.46 39.12 -20.22
C ILE A 689 -17.28 38.31 -18.92
N ASN A 690 -17.51 38.97 -17.77
CA ASN A 690 -17.42 38.39 -16.42
C ASN A 690 -18.48 37.31 -16.08
N HIS A 691 -19.28 36.87 -17.05
CA HIS A 691 -20.45 36.02 -16.85
C HIS A 691 -20.47 34.72 -17.70
N LEU A 692 -19.38 34.37 -18.38
CA LEU A 692 -19.27 33.04 -19.01
C LEU A 692 -19.08 31.93 -17.97
N SER A 693 -19.69 30.78 -18.23
CA SER A 693 -19.41 29.54 -17.48
C SER A 693 -18.04 28.96 -17.84
N MET A 694 -17.41 28.23 -16.91
CA MET A 694 -16.10 27.58 -17.13
C MET A 694 -16.06 26.72 -18.41
N LYS A 695 -17.16 26.05 -18.76
CA LYS A 695 -17.33 25.28 -20.00
C LYS A 695 -17.26 26.14 -21.27
N GLN A 696 -17.79 27.36 -21.25
CA GLN A 696 -17.68 28.30 -22.38
C GLN A 696 -16.27 28.90 -22.48
N ILE A 697 -15.58 29.03 -21.35
CA ILE A 697 -14.20 29.54 -21.29
C ILE A 697 -13.24 28.47 -21.86
N ASN A 698 -13.33 27.21 -21.44
CA ASN A 698 -12.45 26.12 -21.88
C ASN A 698 -13.20 25.04 -22.68
N ALA A 699 -13.84 25.43 -23.79
CA ALA A 699 -14.70 24.54 -24.61
C ALA A 699 -14.01 23.31 -25.22
N THR A 700 -12.67 23.25 -25.22
CA THR A 700 -11.88 22.12 -25.74
C THR A 700 -11.53 21.05 -24.70
N ARG A 701 -11.72 21.29 -23.39
CA ARG A 701 -11.39 20.33 -22.34
C ARG A 701 -12.50 19.28 -22.19
N SER A 702 -12.13 18.01 -22.05
CA SER A 702 -13.09 16.90 -21.98
C SER A 702 -13.86 16.91 -20.65
N PHE A 703 -14.96 16.14 -20.58
CA PHE A 703 -15.68 15.97 -19.32
C PHE A 703 -14.79 15.33 -18.22
N ALA A 704 -13.95 14.36 -18.60
CA ALA A 704 -13.01 13.72 -17.69
C ALA A 704 -11.98 14.72 -17.15
N ASP A 705 -11.50 15.66 -17.98
CA ASP A 705 -10.52 16.67 -17.58
C ASP A 705 -11.04 17.59 -16.47
N TRP A 706 -12.32 17.97 -16.53
CA TRP A 706 -12.95 18.74 -15.45
C TRP A 706 -13.05 17.97 -14.13
N ILE A 707 -13.19 16.64 -14.18
CA ILE A 707 -13.13 15.78 -12.99
C ILE A 707 -11.69 15.67 -12.49
N ARG A 708 -10.71 15.43 -13.38
CA ARG A 708 -9.28 15.35 -13.05
C ARG A 708 -8.78 16.66 -12.42
N LEU A 709 -9.21 17.83 -12.92
CA LEU A 709 -8.95 19.15 -12.32
C LEU A 709 -9.60 19.32 -10.94
N GLY A 710 -10.81 18.80 -10.73
CA GLY A 710 -11.46 18.82 -9.41
C GLY A 710 -10.76 17.92 -8.39
N GLN A 711 -10.31 16.72 -8.82
CA GLN A 711 -9.49 15.83 -8.00
C GLN A 711 -8.12 16.45 -7.67
N LEU A 712 -7.46 17.08 -8.66
CA LEU A 712 -6.23 17.85 -8.48
C LEU A 712 -6.40 18.99 -7.46
N SER A 713 -7.52 19.72 -7.55
CA SER A 713 -7.87 20.79 -6.60
C SER A 713 -7.98 20.25 -5.16
N ILE A 714 -8.61 19.07 -4.97
CA ILE A 714 -8.58 18.37 -3.66
C ILE A 714 -7.16 17.98 -3.25
N ARG A 715 -6.36 17.37 -4.13
CA ARG A 715 -4.98 16.93 -3.79
C ARG A 715 -4.09 18.09 -3.35
N LEU A 716 -4.25 19.27 -3.95
CA LEU A 716 -3.53 20.48 -3.57
C LEU A 716 -4.10 21.20 -2.33
N GLY A 717 -5.20 20.71 -1.75
CA GLY A 717 -5.82 21.31 -0.56
C GLY A 717 -6.69 22.53 -0.85
N ASP A 718 -7.31 22.61 -2.03
CA ASP A 718 -8.31 23.62 -2.40
C ASP A 718 -9.70 23.00 -2.61
N PRO A 719 -10.46 22.73 -1.52
CA PRO A 719 -11.81 22.20 -1.62
C PRO A 719 -12.78 23.22 -2.28
N THR A 720 -12.48 24.52 -2.22
CA THR A 720 -13.31 25.60 -2.75
C THR A 720 -13.34 25.66 -4.27
N GLU A 721 -12.22 25.48 -4.96
CA GLU A 721 -12.25 25.33 -6.42
C GLU A 721 -12.76 23.94 -6.84
N ALA A 722 -12.45 22.89 -6.06
CA ALA A 722 -12.97 21.54 -6.30
C ALA A 722 -14.50 21.47 -6.25
N GLU A 723 -15.14 22.15 -5.29
CA GLU A 723 -16.60 22.20 -5.16
C GLU A 723 -17.26 22.82 -6.39
N LYS A 724 -16.68 23.89 -6.94
CA LYS A 724 -17.17 24.55 -8.17
C LYS A 724 -17.08 23.62 -9.37
N LEU A 725 -15.95 22.93 -9.53
CA LEU A 725 -15.69 21.98 -10.61
C LEU A 725 -16.63 20.76 -10.53
N PHE A 726 -16.84 20.21 -9.33
CA PHE A 726 -17.72 19.06 -9.13
C PHE A 726 -19.21 19.43 -9.23
N LYS A 727 -19.64 20.61 -8.76
CA LYS A 727 -20.99 21.12 -9.03
C LYS A 727 -21.22 21.31 -10.53
N MET A 728 -20.27 21.91 -11.25
CA MET A 728 -20.39 22.11 -12.69
C MET A 728 -20.48 20.79 -13.48
N THR A 729 -19.67 19.79 -13.14
CA THR A 729 -19.69 18.48 -13.82
C THR A 729 -20.95 17.69 -13.48
N THR A 730 -21.37 17.62 -12.21
CA THR A 730 -22.58 16.88 -11.81
C THR A 730 -23.89 17.51 -12.30
N HIS A 731 -23.94 18.82 -12.54
CA HIS A 731 -25.09 19.47 -13.20
C HIS A 731 -25.20 19.16 -14.71
N ASP A 732 -24.11 18.73 -15.35
CA ASP A 732 -24.01 18.49 -16.79
C ASP A 732 -24.24 17.02 -17.15
N ARG A 733 -23.55 16.11 -16.45
CA ARG A 733 -23.67 14.65 -16.61
C ARG A 733 -23.40 14.00 -15.25
N PHE A 734 -24.27 13.09 -14.81
CA PHE A 734 -24.00 12.34 -13.58
C PHE A 734 -22.71 11.53 -13.74
N HIS A 735 -21.84 11.57 -12.72
CA HIS A 735 -20.67 10.71 -12.61
C HIS A 735 -20.39 10.41 -11.13
N PRO A 736 -19.98 9.17 -10.77
CA PRO A 736 -19.77 8.80 -9.37
C PRO A 736 -18.64 9.60 -8.71
N LYS A 737 -17.46 9.72 -9.36
CA LYS A 737 -16.27 10.41 -8.80
C LYS A 737 -16.52 11.85 -8.29
N PRO A 738 -17.06 12.81 -9.08
CA PRO A 738 -17.32 14.16 -8.57
C PRO A 738 -18.45 14.19 -7.53
N THR A 739 -19.41 13.27 -7.59
CA THR A 739 -20.46 13.15 -6.56
C THR A 739 -19.87 12.71 -5.21
N ALA A 740 -18.94 11.74 -5.22
CA ALA A 740 -18.18 11.33 -4.04
C ALA A 740 -17.26 12.44 -3.51
N GLY A 741 -16.68 13.25 -4.40
CA GLY A 741 -15.94 14.46 -4.05
C GLY A 741 -16.80 15.49 -3.30
N LEU A 742 -18.00 15.79 -3.80
CA LEU A 742 -18.95 16.69 -3.16
C LEU A 742 -19.41 16.20 -1.77
N ILE A 743 -19.63 14.88 -1.60
CA ILE A 743 -19.99 14.31 -0.28
C ILE A 743 -18.92 14.63 0.77
N ARG A 744 -17.64 14.44 0.45
CA ARG A 744 -16.51 14.77 1.35
C ARG A 744 -16.40 16.27 1.64
N ILE A 745 -16.63 17.11 0.62
CA ILE A 745 -16.62 18.57 0.80
C ILE A 745 -17.78 19.00 1.71
N PHE A 746 -19.02 18.59 1.43
CA PHE A 746 -20.19 18.94 2.24
C PHE A 746 -20.12 18.40 3.66
N GLU A 747 -19.52 17.22 3.87
CA GLU A 747 -19.18 16.71 5.21
C GLU A 747 -18.23 17.67 5.95
N SER A 748 -17.08 18.01 5.34
CA SER A 748 -16.06 18.88 5.96
C SER A 748 -16.56 20.31 6.26
N VAL A 749 -17.53 20.80 5.47
CA VAL A 749 -18.22 22.09 5.67
C VAL A 749 -19.38 21.97 6.68
N GLY A 750 -19.89 20.76 6.91
CA GLY A 750 -21.04 20.49 7.78
C GLY A 750 -22.42 20.72 7.14
N ASP A 751 -22.52 20.80 5.82
CA ASP A 751 -23.82 20.85 5.12
C ASP A 751 -24.46 19.46 5.05
N ILE A 752 -25.18 19.13 6.12
CA ILE A 752 -25.97 17.90 6.26
C ILE A 752 -26.95 17.72 5.09
N ARG A 753 -27.58 18.80 4.58
CA ARG A 753 -28.64 18.67 3.56
C ARG A 753 -28.03 18.31 2.20
N SER A 754 -26.99 19.02 1.77
CA SER A 754 -26.33 18.72 0.50
C SER A 754 -25.58 17.39 0.55
N CYS A 755 -24.94 17.06 1.68
CA CYS A 755 -24.28 15.77 1.88
C CYS A 755 -25.27 14.59 1.75
N LEU A 756 -26.44 14.67 2.39
CA LEU A 756 -27.47 13.62 2.28
C LEU A 756 -28.06 13.51 0.86
N MET A 757 -28.26 14.64 0.16
CA MET A 757 -28.72 14.63 -1.23
C MET A 757 -27.73 13.94 -2.17
N SER A 758 -26.46 14.36 -2.16
CA SER A 758 -25.41 13.72 -2.99
C SER A 758 -25.19 12.25 -2.62
N SER A 759 -25.26 11.92 -1.32
CA SER A 759 -25.18 10.54 -0.83
C SER A 759 -26.32 9.67 -1.36
N SER A 760 -27.55 10.19 -1.41
CA SER A 760 -28.70 9.49 -1.98
C SER A 760 -28.53 9.24 -3.47
N THR A 761 -28.15 10.26 -4.26
CA THR A 761 -27.92 10.13 -5.71
C THR A 761 -26.83 9.08 -6.01
N LEU A 762 -25.71 9.13 -5.28
CA LEU A 762 -24.63 8.15 -5.41
C LEU A 762 -25.07 6.74 -5.00
N SER A 763 -25.87 6.63 -3.94
CA SER A 763 -26.42 5.34 -3.49
C SER A 763 -27.38 4.73 -4.51
N LYS A 764 -28.31 5.53 -5.08
CA LYS A 764 -29.24 5.08 -6.13
C LYS A 764 -28.49 4.52 -7.33
N TYR A 765 -27.44 5.22 -7.77
CA TYR A 765 -26.59 4.77 -8.86
C TYR A 765 -26.01 3.35 -8.60
N TYR A 766 -25.38 3.11 -7.45
CA TYR A 766 -24.82 1.79 -7.17
C TYR A 766 -25.90 0.71 -6.95
N SER A 767 -27.02 1.02 -6.27
CA SER A 767 -28.06 0.04 -5.98
C SER A 767 -28.95 -0.31 -7.19
N GLU A 768 -29.23 0.65 -8.07
CA GLU A 768 -30.18 0.50 -9.19
C GLU A 768 -29.47 0.17 -10.51
N LYS A 769 -28.36 0.85 -10.85
CA LYS A 769 -27.59 0.60 -12.09
C LYS A 769 -26.61 -0.56 -11.89
N MET A 770 -25.77 -0.49 -10.86
CA MET A 770 -24.67 -1.46 -10.63
C MET A 770 -25.09 -2.67 -9.79
N LYS A 771 -26.33 -2.68 -9.24
CA LYS A 771 -26.93 -3.76 -8.42
C LYS A 771 -26.13 -4.14 -7.17
N VAL A 772 -25.29 -3.24 -6.67
CA VAL A 772 -24.49 -3.44 -5.46
C VAL A 772 -25.40 -3.34 -4.24
N ILE A 773 -25.26 -4.29 -3.31
CA ILE A 773 -26.04 -4.36 -2.07
C ILE A 773 -25.34 -3.60 -0.93
N GLU A 774 -24.00 -3.56 -0.97
CA GLU A 774 -23.15 -2.79 -0.06
C GLU A 774 -23.36 -1.28 -0.23
N ILE A 775 -23.17 -0.52 0.85
CA ILE A 775 -23.15 0.95 0.79
C ILE A 775 -21.76 1.44 0.37
N ASN A 776 -21.70 2.62 -0.26
CA ASN A 776 -20.41 3.17 -0.67
C ASN A 776 -19.62 3.66 0.57
N PRO A 777 -18.33 3.30 0.76
CA PRO A 777 -17.56 3.68 1.94
C PRO A 777 -17.46 5.19 2.18
N THR A 778 -17.50 6.02 1.12
CA THR A 778 -17.51 7.48 1.28
C THR A 778 -18.86 7.98 1.81
N VAL A 779 -19.97 7.38 1.38
CA VAL A 779 -21.31 7.69 1.92
C VAL A 779 -21.40 7.30 3.39
N GLU A 780 -20.97 6.08 3.73
CA GLU A 780 -21.00 5.58 5.10
C GLU A 780 -20.15 6.46 6.03
N LYS A 781 -18.87 6.72 5.68
CA LYS A 781 -17.97 7.48 6.52
C LYS A 781 -18.44 8.92 6.75
N SER A 782 -18.84 9.63 5.69
CA SER A 782 -19.30 11.01 5.80
C SER A 782 -20.60 11.13 6.61
N ILE A 783 -21.54 10.18 6.48
CA ILE A 783 -22.77 10.19 7.29
C ILE A 783 -22.47 9.90 8.77
N LEU A 784 -21.58 8.93 9.07
CA LEU A 784 -21.14 8.67 10.45
C LEU A 784 -20.35 9.84 11.07
N ASN A 785 -19.61 10.60 10.26
CA ASN A 785 -18.92 11.82 10.71
C ASN A 785 -19.91 12.95 11.01
N LEU A 786 -20.94 13.15 10.17
CA LEU A 786 -22.02 14.11 10.45
C LEU A 786 -22.79 13.74 11.74
N ILE A 787 -23.01 12.46 12.01
CA ILE A 787 -23.62 11.99 13.27
C ILE A 787 -22.70 12.31 14.47
N ALA A 788 -21.39 12.03 14.36
CA ALA A 788 -20.41 12.32 15.40
C ALA A 788 -20.36 13.80 15.81
N VAL A 789 -20.46 14.72 14.84
CA VAL A 789 -20.40 16.17 15.03
C VAL A 789 -21.75 16.77 15.46
N PHE A 790 -22.86 16.38 14.82
CA PHE A 790 -24.15 17.07 14.93
C PHE A 790 -25.24 16.30 15.69
N GLY A 791 -25.00 15.04 16.04
CA GLY A 791 -25.97 14.15 16.65
C GLY A 791 -26.88 13.44 15.65
N LEU A 792 -27.16 12.17 15.93
CA LEU A 792 -28.02 11.32 15.12
C LEU A 792 -29.42 11.91 14.97
N GLN A 793 -29.98 12.47 16.04
CA GLN A 793 -31.35 13.00 15.98
C GLN A 793 -31.45 14.17 14.99
N LYS A 794 -30.47 15.09 14.97
CA LYS A 794 -30.44 16.23 14.05
C LYS A 794 -30.27 15.78 12.60
N VAL A 795 -29.34 14.86 12.32
CA VAL A 795 -29.13 14.31 10.96
C VAL A 795 -30.40 13.60 10.47
N ARG A 796 -31.03 12.79 11.32
CA ARG A 796 -32.28 12.06 11.01
C ARG A 796 -33.48 12.99 10.79
N THR A 797 -33.61 14.08 11.55
CA THR A 797 -34.65 15.09 11.31
C THR A 797 -34.45 15.79 9.97
N ILE A 798 -33.21 16.12 9.58
CA ILE A 798 -32.92 16.72 8.27
C ILE A 798 -33.19 15.72 7.15
N HIS A 799 -32.80 14.45 7.30
CA HIS A 799 -33.17 13.36 6.36
C HIS A 799 -34.68 13.26 6.16
N ALA A 800 -35.49 13.31 7.23
CA ALA A 800 -36.95 13.28 7.15
C ALA A 800 -37.57 14.53 6.49
N SER A 801 -36.83 15.63 6.36
CA SER A 801 -37.24 16.86 5.66
C SER A 801 -36.94 16.86 4.15
N ILE A 802 -36.45 15.75 3.62
CA ILE A 802 -36.01 15.61 2.23
C ILE A 802 -36.80 14.46 1.59
N PRO A 803 -37.59 14.73 0.52
CA PRO A 803 -38.28 13.66 -0.20
C PRO A 803 -37.29 12.78 -0.96
N GLU A 804 -37.68 11.52 -1.22
CA GLU A 804 -37.03 10.61 -2.17
C GLU A 804 -35.54 10.26 -1.90
N LEU A 805 -35.08 10.33 -0.64
CA LEU A 805 -33.77 9.79 -0.26
C LEU A 805 -33.74 8.24 -0.37
N ASN A 806 -32.59 7.69 -0.78
CA ASN A 806 -32.40 6.24 -0.90
C ASN A 806 -32.54 5.55 0.48
N PRO A 807 -33.36 4.49 0.61
CA PRO A 807 -33.62 3.83 1.89
C PRO A 807 -32.37 3.20 2.55
N ILE A 808 -31.29 2.94 1.80
CA ILE A 808 -30.04 2.40 2.38
C ILE A 808 -29.43 3.34 3.44
N ILE A 809 -29.62 4.65 3.29
CA ILE A 809 -29.19 5.66 4.28
C ILE A 809 -29.96 5.50 5.60
N GLY A 810 -31.22 5.08 5.54
CA GLY A 810 -32.01 4.74 6.72
C GLY A 810 -31.43 3.55 7.51
N GLY A 811 -30.75 2.63 6.83
CA GLY A 811 -30.03 1.52 7.45
C GLY A 811 -28.87 1.98 8.34
N LEU A 812 -28.08 2.97 7.90
CA LEU A 812 -26.98 3.54 8.69
C LEU A 812 -27.44 4.12 10.04
N TYR A 813 -28.67 4.64 10.14
CA TYR A 813 -29.22 5.13 11.40
C TYR A 813 -29.59 4.01 12.38
N LEU A 814 -29.84 2.79 11.90
CA LEU A 814 -30.04 1.62 12.73
C LEU A 814 -28.70 0.97 13.11
N ASP A 815 -27.76 0.87 12.16
CA ASP A 815 -26.43 0.33 12.41
C ASP A 815 -25.60 1.25 13.35
N SER A 816 -25.66 2.57 13.23
CA SER A 816 -24.94 3.49 14.15
C SER A 816 -25.39 3.34 15.61
N VAL A 817 -26.68 3.08 15.86
CA VAL A 817 -27.21 2.76 17.19
C VAL A 817 -26.77 1.36 17.63
N LYS A 818 -26.95 0.35 16.76
CA LYS A 818 -26.61 -1.06 17.02
C LYS A 818 -25.13 -1.28 17.36
N TRP A 819 -24.23 -0.62 16.64
CA TRP A 819 -22.77 -0.73 16.82
C TRP A 819 -22.19 0.35 17.74
N ARG A 820 -23.01 1.28 18.24
CA ARG A 820 -22.65 2.40 19.14
C ARG A 820 -21.56 3.33 18.55
N SER A 821 -21.77 3.78 17.31
CA SER A 821 -20.96 4.81 16.67
C SER A 821 -21.10 6.15 17.41
N PHE A 822 -19.99 6.84 17.69
CA PHE A 822 -19.96 8.08 18.46
C PHE A 822 -20.94 9.13 17.92
N GLY A 823 -21.75 9.73 18.81
CA GLY A 823 -22.82 10.68 18.45
C GLY A 823 -24.18 10.05 18.16
N PHE A 824 -24.34 8.71 18.24
CA PHE A 824 -25.65 8.03 18.18
C PHE A 824 -26.62 8.43 19.31
N ASP A 825 -26.08 8.96 20.40
CA ASP A 825 -26.73 9.34 21.65
C ASP A 825 -27.01 10.86 21.76
N LYS A 826 -26.71 11.62 20.71
CA LYS A 826 -26.89 13.08 20.58
C LYS A 826 -27.99 13.45 19.57
#